data_AF-A0A4P9Z338-F1
#
_entry.id   AF-A0A4P9Z338-F1
#
_cell.length_a   1.000
_cell.length_b   1.000
_cell.length_c   1.000
_cell.angle_alpha   90.00
_cell.angle_beta   90.00
_cell.angle_gamma   90.00
#
_symmetry.space_group_name_H-M   'P 1'
#
loop_
_entity.id
_entity.type
_entity.pdbx_description
1 polymer ?
#
loop_
_entity_poly.entity_id
_entity_poly.type
_entity_poly.pdbx_seq_one_letter_code
_entity_poly.pdbx_strand_id
1 'polypeptide(L)'
;ETITKLLYNIGSRKEVEQYLRHFASVESQKFAVIKVGGAVLTDELDTLASALSFLHRVGLYPIVVHGAGPQLNHLLEEAGVEPEYHDGIRVTDRATLEIARRVFQEENIKLVEALERMGTRAWPISGGVFTADYLDRDRYQFVGRITRVNKNLVESSIRAGALPILTSLAETPDGQILNVNADVAAGELARVLEPLKIIYLNEKGGLFHGGTGKKIDVINLDEEYDELLKEPWMRYGTKLKVTQIHDLLMHLPRTSSVAIISAEHLHKELFTHSGAGTLIRRGYRLFRADSLEKLDVDRVRKLLQETDPAIQSGQQSVASYLNELDATIQQAADGKGVQVYGDESYEVLAVVEPRSLPAISFSRVTKLLSTKTAQLNNVPDNLWAVLRRDHASLVWECPRDDPQNQWNFERADGSFSSDGHTLFWYGIDDPTAVSHVKASSSPSAMAGQSSSVFSAAGAQRRSLTTASAHAPRRVGLIGARGYTGRELVSLIDRHPHLELACVSSRELAGKPLQGYKKADIVYDNLSPQQLVERDDVDCWVLALPNGVCAPFVAAVMEAPEASRPLLVDLSADYRFDDQWTYGLPEFTREQVHHARRISNPGCYATGAQMALHPLLSHMDAHSMPTVFGVSGYSGAGTKPSPKNDPAYLKDNLIPYSLTNHIHEREVSHRLGRPIAFMPHVASWFQGISLTVHVPLAKSMTSQDVLQQFEAQYAGEPLVRLEKTGVPVVRDISGKHGVTLGGFQVDATGRRAVIVATIDNLLKGAATQAVQNMNIAFGYSELEGIPLEK
;
A
#
# COMPACT_ATOMS: atom_id res chain seq x y z
N GLU A 1 -17.16 10.30 11.22
CA GLU A 1 -16.52 9.94 12.50
C GLU A 1 -15.42 8.88 12.35
N THR A 2 -15.69 7.62 11.98
CA THR A 2 -14.65 6.57 11.88
C THR A 2 -13.47 6.97 10.99
N ILE A 3 -13.73 7.45 9.77
CA ILE A 3 -12.69 7.97 8.86
C ILE A 3 -11.92 9.14 9.50
N THR A 4 -12.62 10.00 10.24
CA THR A 4 -12.03 11.15 10.94
C THR A 4 -11.08 10.70 12.05
N LYS A 5 -11.51 9.75 12.90
CA LYS A 5 -10.67 9.11 13.93
C LYS A 5 -9.48 8.36 13.33
N LEU A 6 -9.63 7.75 12.17
CA LEU A 6 -8.53 7.13 11.43
C LEU A 6 -7.51 8.19 10.98
N LEU A 7 -7.96 9.26 10.32
CA LEU A 7 -7.07 10.32 9.82
C LEU A 7 -6.34 11.07 10.95
N TYR A 8 -6.97 11.27 12.11
CA TYR A 8 -6.30 11.86 13.28
C TYR A 8 -5.16 10.99 13.85
N ASN A 9 -5.16 9.68 13.57
CA ASN A 9 -4.17 8.73 14.07
C ASN A 9 -3.12 8.32 13.03
N ILE A 10 -3.15 8.92 11.84
CA ILE A 10 -2.17 8.72 10.78
C ILE A 10 -1.36 10.02 10.66
N GLY A 11 -0.14 10.02 11.21
CA GLY A 11 0.79 11.15 11.14
C GLY A 11 1.72 11.10 9.92
N SER A 12 1.92 9.92 9.32
CA SER A 12 2.85 9.77 8.19
C SER A 12 2.35 8.85 7.07
N ARG A 13 2.96 9.00 5.88
CA ARG A 13 2.74 8.10 4.73
C ARG A 13 3.03 6.63 5.06
N LYS A 14 4.03 6.38 5.91
CA LYS A 14 4.47 5.04 6.32
C LYS A 14 3.36 4.30 7.10
N GLU A 15 2.63 5.05 7.92
CA GLU A 15 1.48 4.57 8.71
C GLU A 15 0.28 4.26 7.80
N VAL A 16 0.03 5.07 6.75
CA VAL A 16 -0.96 4.73 5.71
C VAL A 16 -0.60 3.40 5.01
N GLU A 17 0.66 3.22 4.64
CA GLU A 17 1.12 2.01 3.93
C GLU A 17 1.05 0.77 4.85
N GLN A 18 1.37 0.90 6.14
CA GLN A 18 1.19 -0.15 7.14
C GLN A 18 -0.29 -0.49 7.39
N TYR A 19 -1.15 0.53 7.54
CA TYR A 19 -2.60 0.35 7.65
C TYR A 19 -3.15 -0.45 6.46
N LEU A 20 -2.84 -0.03 5.23
CA LEU A 20 -3.29 -0.70 4.01
C LEU A 20 -2.77 -2.14 3.91
N ARG A 21 -1.56 -2.43 4.40
CA ARG A 21 -1.02 -3.81 4.45
C ARG A 21 -1.82 -4.71 5.37
N HIS A 22 -2.18 -4.24 6.57
CA HIS A 22 -3.00 -5.00 7.51
C HIS A 22 -4.42 -5.23 6.98
N PHE A 23 -4.96 -4.28 6.22
CA PHE A 23 -6.28 -4.39 5.58
C PHE A 23 -6.33 -5.24 4.30
N ALA A 24 -5.24 -5.29 3.54
CA ALA A 24 -5.14 -6.10 2.33
C ALA A 24 -4.87 -7.59 2.62
N SER A 25 -4.53 -7.94 3.87
CA SER A 25 -4.35 -9.34 4.29
C SER A 25 -5.69 -10.06 4.37
N VAL A 26 -5.83 -11.16 3.62
CA VAL A 26 -7.07 -11.95 3.52
C VAL A 26 -7.41 -12.70 4.82
N GLU A 27 -6.47 -12.79 5.76
CA GLU A 27 -6.60 -13.52 7.03
C GLU A 27 -6.90 -12.58 8.22
N SER A 28 -8.09 -11.99 8.27
CA SER A 28 -8.53 -11.09 9.37
C SER A 28 -8.37 -11.69 10.78
N GLN A 29 -8.44 -13.02 10.88
CA GLN A 29 -8.24 -13.81 12.10
C GLN A 29 -6.79 -13.88 12.61
N LYS A 30 -5.78 -13.50 11.81
CA LYS A 30 -4.38 -13.36 12.24
C LYS A 30 -3.98 -11.92 12.57
N PHE A 31 -4.96 -11.02 12.73
CA PHE A 31 -4.66 -9.61 12.98
C PHE A 31 -4.04 -9.39 14.36
N ALA A 32 -4.82 -9.59 15.44
CA ALA A 32 -4.36 -9.33 16.79
C ALA A 32 -5.01 -10.23 17.86
N VAL A 33 -4.20 -10.64 18.84
CA VAL A 33 -4.68 -11.18 20.13
C VAL A 33 -4.46 -10.11 21.20
N ILE A 34 -5.54 -9.69 21.87
CA ILE A 34 -5.53 -8.62 22.87
C ILE A 34 -5.83 -9.22 24.25
N LYS A 35 -4.83 -9.24 25.13
CA LYS A 35 -5.02 -9.52 26.55
C LYS A 35 -5.48 -8.25 27.27
N VAL A 36 -6.61 -8.35 27.97
CA VAL A 36 -7.16 -7.29 28.83
C VAL A 36 -6.94 -7.63 30.30
N GLY A 37 -6.34 -6.71 31.07
CA GLY A 37 -6.24 -6.82 32.53
C GLY A 37 -7.58 -6.50 33.20
N GLY A 38 -7.89 -7.17 34.32
CA GLY A 38 -9.18 -6.98 35.02
C GLY A 38 -9.46 -5.54 35.43
N ALA A 39 -8.45 -4.77 35.87
CA ALA A 39 -8.60 -3.34 36.18
C ALA A 39 -9.12 -2.52 34.98
N VAL A 40 -8.67 -2.83 33.75
CA VAL A 40 -9.14 -2.14 32.53
C VAL A 40 -10.65 -2.34 32.30
N LEU A 41 -11.23 -3.45 32.77
CA LEU A 41 -12.69 -3.71 32.72
C LEU A 41 -13.47 -3.02 33.85
N THR A 42 -12.80 -2.58 34.90
CA THR A 42 -13.38 -1.77 35.99
C THR A 42 -13.32 -0.29 35.63
N ASP A 43 -12.13 0.20 35.26
CA ASP A 43 -11.79 1.62 35.28
C ASP A 43 -11.75 2.28 33.89
N GLU A 44 -11.51 1.49 32.83
CA GLU A 44 -11.35 1.96 31.44
C GLU A 44 -12.37 1.32 30.46
N LEU A 45 -13.48 0.75 30.95
CA LEU A 45 -14.38 -0.08 30.14
C LEU A 45 -14.92 0.60 28.86
N ASP A 46 -15.45 1.82 28.98
CA ASP A 46 -16.01 2.53 27.82
C ASP A 46 -14.88 2.99 26.85
N THR A 47 -13.68 3.28 27.36
CA THR A 47 -12.48 3.57 26.54
C THR A 47 -12.06 2.34 25.73
N LEU A 48 -12.00 1.17 26.39
CA LEU A 48 -11.71 -0.12 25.76
C LEU A 48 -12.76 -0.49 24.70
N ALA A 49 -14.04 -0.38 25.04
CA ALA A 49 -15.14 -0.65 24.12
C ALA A 49 -15.10 0.29 22.90
N SER A 50 -14.80 1.58 23.10
CA SER A 50 -14.63 2.56 22.03
C SER A 50 -13.46 2.21 21.10
N ALA A 51 -12.31 1.81 21.65
CA ALA A 51 -11.15 1.42 20.87
C ALA A 51 -11.36 0.11 20.09
N LEU A 52 -11.97 -0.90 20.70
CA LEU A 52 -12.34 -2.16 20.04
C LEU A 52 -13.43 -1.95 18.96
N SER A 53 -14.43 -1.10 19.24
CA SER A 53 -15.47 -0.71 18.27
C SER A 53 -14.88 0.01 17.06
N PHE A 54 -13.88 0.89 17.28
CA PHE A 54 -13.14 1.50 16.17
C PHE A 54 -12.48 0.45 15.27
N LEU A 55 -11.76 -0.53 15.85
CA LEU A 55 -11.12 -1.62 15.09
C LEU A 55 -12.13 -2.45 14.29
N HIS A 56 -13.26 -2.82 14.90
CA HIS A 56 -14.33 -3.54 14.22
C HIS A 56 -14.91 -2.73 13.05
N ARG A 57 -15.20 -1.44 13.26
CA ARG A 57 -15.76 -0.53 12.24
C ARG A 57 -14.83 -0.26 11.07
N VAL A 58 -13.50 -0.31 11.26
CA VAL A 58 -12.57 -0.23 10.12
C VAL A 58 -12.47 -1.57 9.37
N GLY A 59 -12.78 -2.70 10.02
CA GLY A 59 -12.89 -4.03 9.40
C GLY A 59 -11.98 -5.10 10.01
N LEU A 60 -11.43 -4.86 11.21
CA LEU A 60 -10.49 -5.74 11.90
C LEU A 60 -11.18 -6.49 13.02
N TYR A 61 -10.74 -7.73 13.26
CA TYR A 61 -11.35 -8.63 14.24
C TYR A 61 -10.33 -9.03 15.30
N PRO A 62 -9.95 -8.12 16.22
CA PRO A 62 -9.11 -8.47 17.36
C PRO A 62 -9.80 -9.53 18.23
N ILE A 63 -9.00 -10.49 18.69
CA ILE A 63 -9.45 -11.58 19.55
C ILE A 63 -9.10 -11.22 20.99
N VAL A 64 -10.12 -11.00 21.82
CA VAL A 64 -9.94 -10.45 23.15
C VAL A 64 -9.91 -11.57 24.17
N VAL A 65 -8.87 -11.64 25.01
CA VAL A 65 -8.79 -12.55 26.17
C VAL A 65 -8.73 -11.69 27.42
N HIS A 66 -9.65 -11.85 28.36
CA HIS A 66 -9.66 -11.07 29.60
C HIS A 66 -9.52 -11.93 30.86
N GLY A 67 -8.97 -11.31 31.90
CA GLY A 67 -9.05 -11.79 33.28
C GLY A 67 -9.90 -10.86 34.14
N ALA A 68 -10.17 -11.25 35.39
CA ALA A 68 -10.96 -10.48 36.35
C ALA A 68 -10.31 -10.44 37.75
N GLY A 69 -8.99 -10.18 37.79
CA GLY A 69 -8.17 -10.31 39.01
C GLY A 69 -8.61 -9.45 40.21
N PRO A 70 -8.73 -8.11 40.05
CA PRO A 70 -9.22 -7.23 41.12
C PRO A 70 -10.64 -7.56 41.57
N GLN A 71 -11.56 -7.80 40.63
CA GLN A 71 -12.95 -8.16 40.87
C GLN A 71 -13.06 -9.45 41.70
N LEU A 72 -12.23 -10.45 41.36
CA LEU A 72 -12.16 -11.72 42.10
C LEU A 72 -11.62 -11.54 43.52
N ASN A 73 -10.61 -10.69 43.75
CA ASN A 73 -10.13 -10.42 45.12
C ASN A 73 -11.24 -9.83 46.00
N HIS A 74 -11.93 -8.79 45.50
CA HIS A 74 -13.02 -8.14 46.23
C HIS A 74 -14.13 -9.13 46.63
N LEU A 75 -14.55 -9.99 45.71
CA LEU A 75 -15.63 -10.97 45.96
C LEU A 75 -15.18 -12.18 46.80
N LEU A 76 -13.88 -12.47 46.88
CA LEU A 76 -13.33 -13.44 47.83
C LEU A 76 -13.31 -12.85 49.25
N GLU A 77 -12.90 -11.59 49.40
CA GLU A 77 -12.92 -10.85 50.67
C GLU A 77 -14.36 -10.72 51.21
N GLU A 78 -15.34 -10.35 50.38
CA GLU A 78 -16.76 -10.33 50.75
C GLU A 78 -17.32 -11.72 51.14
N ALA A 79 -16.81 -12.80 50.53
CA ALA A 79 -17.18 -14.17 50.85
C ALA A 79 -16.44 -14.75 52.07
N GLY A 80 -15.50 -14.01 52.67
CA GLY A 80 -14.66 -14.48 53.77
C GLY A 80 -13.62 -15.54 53.38
N VAL A 81 -13.22 -15.59 52.10
CA VAL A 81 -12.22 -16.52 51.57
C VAL A 81 -10.90 -15.76 51.39
N GLU A 82 -9.88 -16.09 52.19
CA GLU A 82 -8.57 -15.44 52.08
C GLU A 82 -7.83 -15.86 50.79
N PRO A 83 -7.36 -14.91 49.94
CA PRO A 83 -6.62 -15.25 48.72
C PRO A 83 -5.21 -15.80 48.97
N GLU A 84 -5.01 -17.10 48.74
CA GLU A 84 -3.69 -17.75 48.83
C GLU A 84 -2.90 -17.69 47.50
N TYR A 85 -1.59 -17.43 47.57
CA TYR A 85 -0.69 -17.36 46.42
C TYR A 85 0.61 -18.14 46.64
N HIS A 86 0.94 -19.04 45.71
CA HIS A 86 2.19 -19.78 45.66
C HIS A 86 2.92 -19.48 44.34
N ASP A 87 4.20 -19.08 44.41
CA ASP A 87 5.02 -18.65 43.25
C ASP A 87 4.36 -17.56 42.36
N GLY A 88 3.49 -16.72 42.95
CA GLY A 88 2.71 -15.71 42.22
C GLY A 88 1.48 -16.25 41.48
N ILE A 89 1.18 -17.54 41.61
CA ILE A 89 -0.03 -18.20 41.11
C ILE A 89 -1.05 -18.29 42.25
N ARG A 90 -2.31 -17.89 42.01
CA ARG A 90 -3.39 -18.01 42.99
C ARG A 90 -3.78 -19.48 43.15
N VAL A 91 -3.69 -20.01 44.36
CA VAL A 91 -4.26 -21.33 44.69
C VAL A 91 -5.78 -21.22 44.50
N THR A 92 -6.36 -22.09 43.68
CA THR A 92 -7.78 -21.99 43.32
C THR A 92 -8.50 -23.22 43.86
N ASP A 93 -9.02 -23.12 45.08
CA ASP A 93 -9.85 -24.17 45.68
C ASP A 93 -11.27 -24.20 45.08
N ARG A 94 -12.16 -25.05 45.59
CA ARG A 94 -13.54 -25.15 45.08
C ARG A 94 -14.34 -23.87 45.28
N ALA A 95 -14.25 -23.22 46.45
CA ALA A 95 -14.97 -21.99 46.73
C ALA A 95 -14.47 -20.83 45.85
N THR A 96 -13.15 -20.72 45.72
CA THR A 96 -12.49 -19.74 44.84
C THR A 96 -12.87 -19.97 43.38
N LEU A 97 -12.94 -21.21 42.90
CA LEU A 97 -13.33 -21.53 41.52
C LEU A 97 -14.79 -21.14 41.24
N GLU A 98 -15.71 -21.38 42.18
CA GLU A 98 -17.12 -21.02 42.03
C GLU A 98 -17.30 -19.50 41.87
N ILE A 99 -16.65 -18.71 42.73
CA ILE A 99 -16.64 -17.25 42.66
C ILE A 99 -15.95 -16.79 41.36
N ALA A 100 -14.77 -17.34 41.03
CA ALA A 100 -14.05 -17.00 39.81
C ALA A 100 -14.88 -17.24 38.56
N ARG A 101 -15.54 -18.40 38.43
CA ARG A 101 -16.41 -18.69 37.28
C ARG A 101 -17.52 -17.64 37.12
N ARG A 102 -18.19 -17.25 38.21
CA ARG A 102 -19.25 -16.23 38.18
C ARG A 102 -18.70 -14.89 37.70
N VAL A 103 -17.64 -14.40 38.34
CA VAL A 103 -17.00 -13.11 38.04
C VAL A 103 -16.51 -13.02 36.61
N PHE A 104 -15.87 -14.08 36.10
CA PHE A 104 -15.40 -14.11 34.72
C PHE A 104 -16.56 -14.07 33.71
N GLN A 105 -17.71 -14.69 34.01
CA GLN A 105 -18.90 -14.62 33.15
C GLN A 105 -19.56 -13.23 33.19
N GLU A 106 -19.67 -12.62 34.37
CA GLU A 106 -20.20 -11.27 34.56
C GLU A 106 -19.37 -10.23 33.81
N GLU A 107 -18.04 -10.21 34.00
CA GLU A 107 -17.14 -9.26 33.32
C GLU A 107 -17.04 -9.53 31.80
N ASN A 108 -17.25 -10.77 31.33
CA ASN A 108 -17.30 -11.10 29.91
C ASN A 108 -18.54 -10.48 29.25
N ILE A 109 -19.71 -10.66 29.86
CA ILE A 109 -20.98 -10.09 29.40
C ILE A 109 -20.94 -8.56 29.45
N LYS A 110 -20.43 -7.97 30.54
CA LYS A 110 -20.26 -6.52 30.72
C LYS A 110 -19.46 -5.87 29.57
N LEU A 111 -18.39 -6.51 29.10
CA LEU A 111 -17.63 -6.04 27.94
C LEU A 111 -18.41 -6.22 26.62
N VAL A 112 -19.10 -7.34 26.43
CA VAL A 112 -19.96 -7.56 25.25
C VAL A 112 -21.08 -6.52 25.19
N GLU A 113 -21.78 -6.26 26.29
CA GLU A 113 -22.82 -5.23 26.37
C GLU A 113 -22.26 -3.83 26.11
N ALA A 114 -21.05 -3.51 26.56
CA ALA A 114 -20.38 -2.25 26.21
C ALA A 114 -20.11 -2.12 24.71
N LEU A 115 -19.71 -3.20 24.03
CA LEU A 115 -19.48 -3.22 22.58
C LEU A 115 -20.80 -3.13 21.78
N GLU A 116 -21.83 -3.88 22.18
CA GLU A 116 -23.14 -3.89 21.54
C GLU A 116 -23.86 -2.53 21.72
N ARG A 117 -23.72 -1.86 22.89
CA ARG A 117 -24.17 -0.46 23.09
C ARG A 117 -23.57 0.51 22.06
N MET A 118 -22.37 0.21 21.52
CA MET A 118 -21.70 0.99 20.49
C MET A 118 -21.98 0.49 19.05
N GLY A 119 -22.89 -0.48 18.89
CA GLY A 119 -23.22 -1.08 17.59
C GLY A 119 -22.13 -1.99 17.02
N THR A 120 -21.21 -2.47 17.86
CA THR A 120 -20.18 -3.44 17.48
C THR A 120 -20.58 -4.82 17.94
N ARG A 121 -20.75 -5.73 16.98
CA ARG A 121 -21.12 -7.12 17.26
C ARG A 121 -20.01 -7.83 18.01
N ALA A 122 -20.34 -8.43 19.15
CA ALA A 122 -19.39 -9.18 19.98
C ALA A 122 -20.00 -10.52 20.42
N TRP A 123 -19.16 -11.56 20.51
CA TRP A 123 -19.59 -12.89 20.93
C TRP A 123 -18.93 -13.26 22.26
N PRO A 124 -19.69 -13.48 23.34
CA PRO A 124 -19.18 -13.99 24.62
C PRO A 124 -18.76 -15.46 24.48
N ILE A 125 -17.49 -15.76 24.75
CA ILE A 125 -16.92 -17.11 24.70
C ILE A 125 -16.37 -17.46 26.10
N SER A 126 -17.22 -18.08 26.92
CA SER A 126 -16.95 -18.40 28.32
C SER A 126 -16.40 -19.82 28.57
N GLY A 127 -16.12 -20.58 27.51
CA GLY A 127 -15.63 -21.96 27.57
C GLY A 127 -15.34 -22.54 26.18
N GLY A 128 -14.87 -23.78 26.12
CA GLY A 128 -14.68 -24.57 24.88
C GLY A 128 -13.51 -24.17 23.98
N VAL A 129 -12.76 -23.11 24.30
CA VAL A 129 -11.54 -22.71 23.56
C VAL A 129 -10.28 -23.34 24.14
N PHE A 130 -10.12 -23.36 25.47
CA PHE A 130 -8.90 -23.85 26.12
C PHE A 130 -9.14 -25.21 26.75
N THR A 131 -8.40 -26.24 26.29
CA THR A 131 -8.31 -27.52 26.99
C THR A 131 -7.04 -27.52 27.85
N ALA A 132 -7.13 -27.98 29.09
CA ALA A 132 -6.03 -27.96 30.05
C ALA A 132 -5.98 -29.22 30.93
N ASP A 133 -4.78 -29.59 31.37
CA ASP A 133 -4.58 -30.49 32.50
C ASP A 133 -4.45 -29.66 33.79
N TYR A 134 -4.52 -30.31 34.96
CA TYR A 134 -4.07 -29.69 36.22
C TYR A 134 -2.59 -29.30 36.13
N LEU A 135 -2.25 -28.07 36.53
CA LEU A 135 -0.86 -27.59 36.57
C LEU A 135 -0.04 -28.34 37.63
N ASP A 136 -0.55 -28.32 38.86
CA ASP A 136 -0.17 -29.17 40.00
C ASP A 136 -1.39 -29.20 40.91
N ARG A 137 -2.01 -30.38 41.04
CA ARG A 137 -3.29 -30.54 41.73
C ARG A 137 -3.15 -30.41 43.25
N ASP A 138 -2.02 -30.84 43.80
CA ASP A 138 -1.79 -30.83 45.24
C ASP A 138 -1.35 -29.42 45.70
N ARG A 139 -0.64 -28.68 44.84
CA ARG A 139 -0.11 -27.35 45.16
C ARG A 139 -1.03 -26.17 44.78
N TYR A 140 -1.76 -26.26 43.68
CA TYR A 140 -2.58 -25.15 43.16
C TYR A 140 -4.08 -25.49 43.03
N GLN A 141 -4.47 -26.74 43.29
CA GLN A 141 -5.84 -27.23 43.15
C GLN A 141 -6.41 -27.05 41.73
N PHE A 142 -7.48 -26.28 41.54
CA PHE A 142 -8.17 -26.13 40.24
C PHE A 142 -7.50 -25.10 39.30
N VAL A 143 -6.16 -25.14 39.19
CA VAL A 143 -5.38 -24.33 38.24
C VAL A 143 -4.90 -25.19 37.08
N GLY A 144 -5.07 -24.67 35.86
CA GLY A 144 -4.82 -25.41 34.62
C GLY A 144 -3.53 -25.03 33.91
N ARG A 145 -2.90 -26.03 33.27
CA ARG A 145 -1.90 -25.89 32.21
C ARG A 145 -2.56 -26.22 30.88
N ILE A 146 -2.70 -25.24 29.99
CA ILE A 146 -3.29 -25.43 28.67
C ILE A 146 -2.48 -26.47 27.88
N THR A 147 -3.17 -27.42 27.27
CA THR A 147 -2.61 -28.48 26.41
C THR A 147 -3.09 -28.38 24.97
N ARG A 148 -4.23 -27.71 24.72
CA ARG A 148 -4.78 -27.51 23.37
C ARG A 148 -5.64 -26.25 23.31
N VAL A 149 -5.59 -25.57 22.17
CA VAL A 149 -6.50 -24.45 21.82
C VAL A 149 -7.41 -24.87 20.66
N ASN A 150 -8.71 -24.69 20.85
CA ASN A 150 -9.75 -24.92 19.85
C ASN A 150 -10.11 -23.61 19.13
N LYS A 151 -9.43 -23.33 18.03
CA LYS A 151 -9.67 -22.12 17.23
C LYS A 151 -11.05 -22.03 16.58
N ASN A 152 -11.77 -23.15 16.41
CA ASN A 152 -13.00 -23.19 15.61
C ASN A 152 -14.11 -22.24 16.10
N LEU A 153 -14.21 -22.01 17.42
CA LEU A 153 -15.16 -21.06 18.00
C LEU A 153 -14.78 -19.61 17.65
N VAL A 154 -13.50 -19.28 17.80
CA VAL A 154 -12.92 -17.97 17.47
C VAL A 154 -13.10 -17.66 15.97
N GLU A 155 -12.71 -18.59 15.09
CA GLU A 155 -12.91 -18.43 13.64
C GLU A 155 -14.38 -18.27 13.26
N SER A 156 -15.29 -18.96 13.96
CA SER A 156 -16.73 -18.89 13.67
C SER A 156 -17.34 -17.55 14.07
N SER A 157 -16.89 -16.96 15.18
CA SER A 157 -17.26 -15.58 15.56
C SER A 157 -16.82 -14.57 14.49
N ILE A 158 -15.57 -14.70 14.03
CA ILE A 158 -15.00 -13.80 13.02
C ILE A 158 -15.73 -13.95 11.67
N ARG A 159 -16.01 -15.20 11.22
CA ARG A 159 -16.83 -15.46 10.04
C ARG A 159 -18.26 -14.90 10.15
N ALA A 160 -18.82 -14.86 11.36
CA ALA A 160 -20.13 -14.27 11.63
C ALA A 160 -20.11 -12.73 11.74
N GLY A 161 -18.94 -12.09 11.63
CA GLY A 161 -18.78 -10.63 11.74
C GLY A 161 -18.80 -10.09 13.17
N ALA A 162 -18.49 -10.92 14.18
CA ALA A 162 -18.48 -10.55 15.59
C ALA A 162 -17.09 -10.68 16.23
N LEU A 163 -16.74 -9.75 17.13
CA LEU A 163 -15.52 -9.81 17.94
C LEU A 163 -15.60 -10.96 18.96
N PRO A 164 -14.70 -11.95 18.95
CA PRO A 164 -14.68 -13.01 19.95
C PRO A 164 -14.08 -12.49 21.28
N ILE A 165 -14.87 -12.55 22.35
CA ILE A 165 -14.49 -12.08 23.70
C ILE A 165 -14.37 -13.30 24.64
N LEU A 166 -13.14 -13.70 24.95
CA LEU A 166 -12.82 -14.93 25.66
C LEU A 166 -12.49 -14.69 27.13
N THR A 167 -13.04 -15.52 28.02
CA THR A 167 -12.53 -15.69 29.40
C THR A 167 -11.24 -16.52 29.41
N SER A 168 -10.31 -16.28 30.34
CA SER A 168 -9.15 -17.17 30.56
C SER A 168 -9.42 -18.42 31.40
N LEU A 169 -10.62 -19.00 31.26
CA LEU A 169 -10.98 -20.30 31.85
C LEU A 169 -10.65 -21.42 30.86
N ALA A 170 -10.22 -22.56 31.36
CA ALA A 170 -9.99 -23.78 30.57
C ALA A 170 -10.78 -24.96 31.13
N GLU A 171 -10.89 -26.03 30.35
CA GLU A 171 -11.61 -27.25 30.72
C GLU A 171 -10.70 -28.47 30.55
N THR A 172 -10.81 -29.44 31.47
CA THR A 172 -10.23 -30.77 31.26
C THR A 172 -11.02 -31.54 30.19
N PRO A 173 -10.48 -32.63 29.60
CA PRO A 173 -11.21 -33.46 28.64
C PRO A 173 -12.52 -34.08 29.17
N ASP A 174 -12.66 -34.22 30.50
CA ASP A 174 -13.87 -34.66 31.20
C ASP A 174 -14.80 -33.51 31.65
N GLY A 175 -14.48 -32.25 31.35
CA GLY A 175 -15.35 -31.09 31.55
C GLY A 175 -15.20 -30.36 32.89
N GLN A 176 -14.15 -30.64 33.69
CA GLN A 176 -13.85 -29.86 34.88
C GLN A 176 -13.22 -28.52 34.48
N ILE A 177 -13.84 -27.42 34.90
CA ILE A 177 -13.30 -26.06 34.68
C ILE A 177 -12.07 -25.85 35.56
N LEU A 178 -11.02 -25.26 34.98
CA LEU A 178 -9.77 -24.87 35.63
C LEU A 178 -9.50 -23.39 35.39
N ASN A 179 -8.99 -22.71 36.42
CA ASN A 179 -8.52 -21.33 36.34
C ASN A 179 -7.17 -21.29 35.63
N VAL A 180 -6.99 -20.37 34.66
CA VAL A 180 -5.72 -20.18 33.95
C VAL A 180 -5.34 -18.70 33.94
N ASN A 181 -4.04 -18.44 34.09
CA ASN A 181 -3.50 -17.08 33.99
C ASN A 181 -3.78 -16.49 32.59
N ALA A 182 -4.43 -15.31 32.55
CA ALA A 182 -4.79 -14.65 31.30
C ALA A 182 -3.61 -14.29 30.38
N ASP A 183 -2.41 -14.03 30.94
CA ASP A 183 -1.21 -13.78 30.13
C ASP A 183 -0.74 -15.08 29.43
N VAL A 184 -0.90 -16.24 30.08
CA VAL A 184 -0.63 -17.58 29.52
C VAL A 184 -1.69 -17.97 28.49
N ALA A 185 -2.97 -17.76 28.80
CA ALA A 185 -4.08 -18.06 27.87
C ALA A 185 -3.97 -17.25 26.57
N ALA A 186 -3.62 -15.96 26.66
CA ALA A 186 -3.34 -15.13 25.49
C ALA A 186 -2.10 -15.60 24.72
N GLY A 187 -1.04 -16.05 25.42
CA GLY A 187 0.16 -16.62 24.81
C GLY A 187 -0.13 -17.90 24.02
N GLU A 188 -0.79 -18.88 24.61
CA GLU A 188 -1.13 -20.15 23.95
C GLU A 188 -2.11 -19.95 22.78
N LEU A 189 -3.05 -19.01 22.90
CA LEU A 189 -3.91 -18.60 21.79
C LEU A 189 -3.10 -17.98 20.65
N ALA A 190 -2.13 -17.11 20.96
CA ALA A 190 -1.24 -16.52 19.97
C ALA A 190 -0.33 -17.56 19.29
N ARG A 191 0.17 -18.58 20.02
CA ARG A 191 0.95 -19.69 19.42
C ARG A 191 0.17 -20.46 18.35
N VAL A 192 -1.14 -20.62 18.51
CA VAL A 192 -1.99 -21.39 17.59
C VAL A 192 -2.54 -20.55 16.42
N LEU A 193 -2.65 -19.23 16.60
CA LEU A 193 -3.19 -18.31 15.58
C LEU A 193 -2.12 -17.55 14.79
N GLU A 194 -0.89 -17.49 15.29
CA GLU A 194 0.24 -16.74 14.69
C GLU A 194 -0.10 -15.28 14.31
N PRO A 195 -0.62 -14.45 15.26
CA PRO A 195 -1.05 -13.11 14.94
C PRO A 195 0.13 -12.16 14.66
N LEU A 196 -0.11 -11.12 13.86
CA LEU A 196 0.87 -10.06 13.61
C LEU A 196 1.15 -9.21 14.86
N LYS A 197 0.13 -8.99 15.69
CA LYS A 197 0.21 -8.22 16.94
C LYS A 197 -0.34 -9.04 18.12
N ILE A 198 0.41 -9.06 19.21
CA ILE A 198 -0.11 -9.45 20.53
C ILE A 198 -0.10 -8.19 21.39
N ILE A 199 -1.19 -7.88 22.06
CA ILE A 199 -1.32 -6.65 22.85
C ILE A 199 -1.67 -7.00 24.29
N TYR A 200 -0.91 -6.49 25.25
CA TYR A 200 -1.22 -6.59 26.67
C TYR A 200 -1.63 -5.21 27.19
N LEU A 201 -2.92 -5.05 27.50
CA LEU A 201 -3.43 -3.78 28.05
C LEU A 201 -3.16 -3.68 29.55
N ASN A 202 -2.59 -2.55 29.97
CA ASN A 202 -2.41 -2.16 31.37
C ASN A 202 -2.60 -0.64 31.58
N GLU A 203 -2.99 -0.25 32.79
CA GLU A 203 -3.22 1.16 33.17
C GLU A 203 -1.97 2.03 32.98
N LYS A 204 -0.77 1.42 33.13
CA LYS A 204 0.52 2.13 33.05
C LYS A 204 0.97 2.46 31.63
N GLY A 205 0.35 1.90 30.60
CA GLY A 205 0.70 2.17 29.21
C GLY A 205 2.11 1.73 28.78
N GLY A 206 2.70 0.71 29.42
CA GLY A 206 4.04 0.21 29.06
C GLY A 206 4.84 -0.40 30.20
N LEU A 207 6.14 -0.60 29.93
CA LEU A 207 7.20 -0.93 30.86
C LEU A 207 8.08 0.30 31.12
N PHE A 208 8.64 0.37 32.33
CA PHE A 208 9.42 1.52 32.80
C PHE A 208 10.74 1.04 33.41
N HIS A 209 11.82 1.75 33.09
CA HIS A 209 13.16 1.46 33.58
C HIS A 209 13.28 1.83 35.06
N GLY A 210 13.48 0.84 35.91
CA GLY A 210 13.33 0.97 37.36
C GLY A 210 14.30 1.95 38.04
N GLY A 211 15.45 2.23 37.42
CA GLY A 211 16.43 3.21 37.93
C GLY A 211 16.23 4.65 37.44
N THR A 212 15.50 4.88 36.33
CA THR A 212 15.39 6.21 35.70
C THR A 212 13.96 6.71 35.58
N GLY A 213 12.97 5.86 35.82
CA GLY A 213 11.54 6.17 35.67
C GLY A 213 11.08 6.37 34.23
N LYS A 214 11.98 6.32 33.24
CA LYS A 214 11.64 6.50 31.82
C LYS A 214 10.88 5.27 31.29
N LYS A 215 9.88 5.50 30.44
CA LYS A 215 9.23 4.45 29.66
C LYS A 215 10.25 3.80 28.73
N ILE A 216 10.13 2.50 28.51
CA ILE A 216 10.90 1.75 27.52
C ILE A 216 10.06 1.70 26.25
N ASP A 217 10.51 2.32 25.16
CA ASP A 217 9.70 2.40 23.94
C ASP A 217 9.80 1.12 23.08
N VAL A 218 11.01 0.55 22.95
CA VAL A 218 11.28 -0.68 22.16
C VAL A 218 12.23 -1.62 22.93
N ILE A 219 12.05 -2.93 22.77
CA ILE A 219 13.00 -3.98 23.17
C ILE A 219 13.20 -4.95 21.98
N ASN A 220 14.45 -5.14 21.54
CA ASN A 220 14.83 -6.14 20.54
C ASN A 220 15.45 -7.36 21.22
N LEU A 221 14.69 -8.45 21.33
CA LEU A 221 15.06 -9.61 22.14
C LEU A 221 16.34 -10.32 21.67
N ASP A 222 16.57 -10.45 20.37
CA ASP A 222 17.75 -11.16 19.84
C ASP A 222 19.08 -10.49 20.25
N GLU A 223 19.06 -9.19 20.57
CA GLU A 223 20.19 -8.35 20.97
C GLU A 223 20.21 -8.06 22.48
N GLU A 224 19.09 -7.61 23.04
CA GLU A 224 19.03 -6.97 24.36
C GLU A 224 18.66 -7.94 25.51
N TYR A 225 18.05 -9.10 25.22
CA TYR A 225 17.40 -9.95 26.24
C TYR A 225 18.34 -10.43 27.35
N ASP A 226 19.51 -10.95 26.99
CA ASP A 226 20.46 -11.54 27.94
C ASP A 226 21.11 -10.50 28.87
N GLU A 227 21.23 -9.25 28.44
CA GLU A 227 21.73 -8.15 29.27
C GLU A 227 20.60 -7.56 30.11
N LEU A 228 19.44 -7.30 29.50
CA LEU A 228 18.25 -6.79 30.17
C LEU A 228 17.82 -7.69 31.35
N LEU A 229 17.93 -9.02 31.26
CA LEU A 229 17.60 -9.92 32.36
C LEU A 229 18.62 -9.89 33.53
N LYS A 230 19.83 -9.36 33.33
CA LYS A 230 20.87 -9.21 34.37
C LYS A 230 20.76 -7.89 35.11
N GLU A 231 20.03 -6.91 34.57
CA GLU A 231 19.86 -5.58 35.14
C GLU A 231 19.32 -5.61 36.58
N PRO A 232 19.96 -4.93 37.56
CA PRO A 232 19.56 -4.98 38.97
C PRO A 232 18.14 -4.46 39.26
N TRP A 233 17.60 -3.61 38.38
CA TRP A 233 16.28 -3.00 38.55
C TRP A 233 15.12 -3.88 38.05
N MET A 234 15.40 -5.01 37.38
CA MET A 234 14.40 -5.93 36.84
C MET A 234 13.74 -6.78 37.92
N ARG A 235 12.69 -6.21 38.53
CA ARG A 235 11.83 -6.88 39.53
C ARG A 235 11.21 -8.17 38.98
N TYR A 236 10.99 -9.15 39.86
CA TYR A 236 10.47 -10.49 39.54
C TYR A 236 9.30 -10.51 38.55
N GLY A 237 8.26 -9.70 38.77
CA GLY A 237 7.10 -9.63 37.88
C GLY A 237 7.39 -9.07 36.48
N THR A 238 8.28 -8.09 36.36
CA THR A 238 8.74 -7.57 35.05
C THR A 238 9.61 -8.61 34.34
N LYS A 239 10.50 -9.26 35.10
CA LYS A 239 11.39 -10.31 34.60
C LYS A 239 10.59 -11.49 34.02
N LEU A 240 9.63 -12.02 34.79
CA LEU A 240 8.73 -13.09 34.35
C LEU A 240 7.97 -12.72 33.08
N LYS A 241 7.45 -11.49 32.99
CA LYS A 241 6.72 -11.01 31.82
C LYS A 241 7.61 -10.92 30.56
N VAL A 242 8.83 -10.39 30.69
CA VAL A 242 9.78 -10.31 29.57
C VAL A 242 10.21 -11.72 29.11
N THR A 243 10.44 -12.65 30.03
CA THR A 243 10.72 -14.07 29.70
C THR A 243 9.54 -14.74 29.00
N GLN A 244 8.30 -14.59 29.48
CA GLN A 244 7.12 -15.14 28.81
C GLN A 244 6.91 -14.56 27.40
N ILE A 245 7.18 -13.27 27.22
CA ILE A 245 7.09 -12.59 25.91
C ILE A 245 8.21 -13.06 24.97
N HIS A 246 9.42 -13.29 25.49
CA HIS A 246 10.51 -13.91 24.75
C HIS A 246 10.12 -15.31 24.27
N ASP A 247 9.68 -16.18 25.19
CA ASP A 247 9.34 -17.58 24.88
C ASP A 247 8.12 -17.69 23.96
N LEU A 248 7.21 -16.71 23.98
CA LEU A 248 6.15 -16.58 22.99
C LEU A 248 6.73 -16.21 21.62
N LEU A 249 7.46 -15.09 21.54
CA LEU A 249 7.96 -14.57 20.27
C LEU A 249 8.95 -15.51 19.57
N MET A 250 9.75 -16.29 20.31
CA MET A 250 10.67 -17.26 19.69
C MET A 250 9.96 -18.38 18.91
N HIS A 251 8.70 -18.68 19.24
CA HIS A 251 7.89 -19.65 18.50
C HIS A 251 7.08 -19.01 17.36
N LEU A 252 7.00 -17.68 17.31
CA LEU A 252 6.24 -16.94 16.32
C LEU A 252 7.13 -16.46 15.15
N PRO A 253 6.53 -16.15 13.97
CA PRO A 253 7.22 -15.48 12.88
C PRO A 253 7.92 -14.18 13.35
N ARG A 254 9.08 -13.85 12.77
CA ARG A 254 9.80 -12.58 13.08
C ARG A 254 8.97 -11.31 12.79
N THR A 255 7.92 -11.41 11.98
CA THR A 255 6.94 -10.35 11.71
C THR A 255 5.97 -10.09 12.87
N SER A 256 5.81 -11.03 13.80
CA SER A 256 4.97 -10.86 14.98
C SER A 256 5.66 -9.98 16.03
N SER A 257 4.88 -9.16 16.71
CA SER A 257 5.36 -8.30 17.80
C SER A 257 4.38 -8.25 18.97
N VAL A 258 4.90 -8.06 20.17
CA VAL A 258 4.13 -7.86 21.40
C VAL A 258 4.16 -6.38 21.76
N ALA A 259 3.03 -5.78 22.11
CA ALA A 259 2.94 -4.41 22.60
C ALA A 259 2.30 -4.35 24.00
N ILE A 260 2.81 -3.51 24.88
CA ILE A 260 2.26 -3.25 26.22
C ILE A 260 1.84 -1.77 26.28
N ILE A 261 0.53 -1.50 26.38
CA ILE A 261 -0.08 -0.17 26.16
C ILE A 261 -1.33 0.03 27.03
N SER A 262 -1.88 1.25 27.08
CA SER A 262 -3.18 1.56 27.71
C SER A 262 -4.33 1.40 26.73
N ALA A 263 -5.59 1.33 27.21
CA ALA A 263 -6.73 1.10 26.33
C ALA A 263 -7.01 2.29 25.40
N GLU A 264 -6.81 3.52 25.90
CA GLU A 264 -6.88 4.75 25.09
C GLU A 264 -5.99 4.67 23.84
N HIS A 265 -4.81 4.09 24.00
CA HIS A 265 -3.76 4.02 23.00
C HIS A 265 -3.86 2.79 22.07
N LEU A 266 -4.85 1.91 22.27
CA LEU A 266 -4.99 0.66 21.52
C LEU A 266 -5.04 0.86 20.00
N HIS A 267 -5.80 1.86 19.55
CA HIS A 267 -5.88 2.17 18.12
C HIS A 267 -4.57 2.81 17.60
N LYS A 268 -3.89 3.64 18.39
CA LYS A 268 -2.61 4.25 18.00
C LYS A 268 -1.50 3.20 17.79
N GLU A 269 -1.36 2.24 18.70
CA GLU A 269 -0.35 1.17 18.61
C GLU A 269 -0.53 0.26 17.38
N LEU A 270 -1.77 0.08 16.93
CA LEU A 270 -2.07 -0.76 15.77
C LEU A 270 -1.78 -0.08 14.42
N PHE A 271 -1.62 1.24 14.40
CA PHE A 271 -1.49 2.03 13.16
C PHE A 271 -0.29 2.99 13.12
N THR A 272 0.50 3.13 14.20
CA THR A 272 1.65 4.05 14.25
C THR A 272 2.98 3.35 14.49
N HIS A 273 4.06 3.91 13.93
CA HIS A 273 5.42 3.38 14.08
C HIS A 273 6.14 3.87 15.35
N SER A 274 5.68 4.99 15.91
CA SER A 274 6.26 5.60 17.11
C SER A 274 6.00 4.79 18.39
N GLY A 275 5.08 3.82 18.34
CA GLY A 275 4.61 3.07 19.49
C GLY A 275 3.77 3.93 20.43
N ALA A 276 2.81 3.31 21.11
CA ALA A 276 2.05 4.03 22.13
C ALA A 276 2.49 3.67 23.56
N GLY A 277 3.12 2.51 23.74
CA GLY A 277 3.68 2.04 25.01
C GLY A 277 5.06 1.43 24.82
N THR A 278 5.23 0.15 25.19
CA THR A 278 6.46 -0.62 24.96
C THR A 278 6.24 -1.67 23.87
N LEU A 279 7.00 -1.59 22.78
CA LEU A 279 7.02 -2.58 21.70
C LEU A 279 8.15 -3.60 21.92
N ILE A 280 7.81 -4.88 21.95
CA ILE A 280 8.76 -5.98 22.12
C ILE A 280 8.71 -6.87 20.88
N ARG A 281 9.87 -7.14 20.30
CA ARG A 281 10.04 -7.92 19.07
C ARG A 281 11.31 -8.73 19.14
N ARG A 282 11.42 -9.76 18.31
CA ARG A 282 12.70 -10.46 18.10
C ARG A 282 13.77 -9.50 17.58
N GLY A 283 13.41 -8.70 16.57
CA GLY A 283 14.37 -7.88 15.83
C GLY A 283 15.29 -8.78 15.01
N TYR A 284 16.52 -8.33 14.83
CA TYR A 284 17.65 -9.08 14.27
C TYR A 284 18.90 -8.66 15.04
N ARG A 285 19.85 -9.58 15.22
CA ARG A 285 21.18 -9.22 15.72
C ARG A 285 21.89 -8.34 14.72
N LEU A 286 22.65 -7.39 15.24
CA LEU A 286 23.50 -6.52 14.44
C LEU A 286 24.93 -7.06 14.46
N PHE A 287 25.54 -7.17 13.29
CA PHE A 287 26.94 -7.47 13.15
C PHE A 287 27.75 -6.19 12.93
N ARG A 288 29.04 -6.27 13.26
CA ARG A 288 30.06 -5.28 12.91
C ARG A 288 31.23 -6.01 12.27
N ALA A 289 31.65 -5.55 11.10
CA ALA A 289 32.75 -6.09 10.33
C ALA A 289 33.77 -4.99 9.99
N ASP A 290 35.03 -5.40 9.96
CA ASP A 290 36.22 -4.62 9.63
C ASP A 290 36.96 -5.22 8.42
N SER A 291 36.41 -6.27 7.79
CA SER A 291 36.91 -6.92 6.58
C SER A 291 35.78 -7.56 5.77
N LEU A 292 35.98 -7.74 4.46
CA LEU A 292 35.03 -8.45 3.60
C LEU A 292 34.95 -9.95 3.89
N GLU A 293 36.00 -10.56 4.45
CA GLU A 293 36.00 -11.96 4.89
C GLU A 293 34.97 -12.24 6.00
N LYS A 294 34.61 -11.21 6.79
CA LYS A 294 33.58 -11.29 7.84
C LYS A 294 32.16 -11.01 7.32
N LEU A 295 31.98 -10.80 6.02
CA LEU A 295 30.70 -10.46 5.39
C LEU A 295 30.21 -11.56 4.44
N ASP A 296 28.90 -11.78 4.39
CA ASP A 296 28.26 -12.57 3.32
C ASP A 296 28.19 -11.71 2.05
N VAL A 297 29.24 -11.78 1.25
CA VAL A 297 29.42 -10.96 0.03
C VAL A 297 28.29 -11.16 -0.98
N ASP A 298 27.67 -12.34 -1.04
CA ASP A 298 26.55 -12.61 -1.95
C ASP A 298 25.26 -11.94 -1.48
N ARG A 299 25.01 -11.89 -0.16
CA ARG A 299 23.92 -11.08 0.40
C ARG A 299 24.16 -9.59 0.25
N VAL A 300 25.37 -9.10 0.54
CA VAL A 300 25.75 -7.70 0.31
C VAL A 300 25.54 -7.31 -1.16
N ARG A 301 25.94 -8.18 -2.10
CA ARG A 301 25.70 -7.99 -3.54
C ARG A 301 24.22 -7.84 -3.86
N LYS A 302 23.36 -8.70 -3.29
CA LYS A 302 21.91 -8.64 -3.50
C LYS A 302 21.31 -7.36 -2.92
N LEU A 303 21.67 -6.98 -1.69
CA LEU A 303 21.21 -5.73 -1.07
C LEU A 303 21.60 -4.50 -1.91
N LEU A 304 22.85 -4.44 -2.37
CA LEU A 304 23.33 -3.39 -3.28
C LEU A 304 22.51 -3.31 -4.56
N GLN A 305 22.23 -4.44 -5.22
CA GLN A 305 21.40 -4.47 -6.43
C GLN A 305 19.94 -4.02 -6.17
N GLU A 306 19.39 -4.31 -4.99
CA GLU A 306 18.01 -3.98 -4.62
C GLU A 306 17.83 -2.53 -4.12
N THR A 307 18.89 -1.89 -3.59
CA THR A 307 18.76 -0.63 -2.83
C THR A 307 19.70 0.50 -3.24
N ASP A 308 20.78 0.24 -3.97
CA ASP A 308 21.78 1.27 -4.30
C ASP A 308 21.46 1.98 -5.64
N PRO A 309 21.22 3.31 -5.66
CA PRO A 309 20.83 4.02 -6.89
C PRO A 309 21.92 4.06 -7.97
N ALA A 310 23.20 4.10 -7.61
CA ALA A 310 24.31 4.13 -8.56
C ALA A 310 24.48 2.76 -9.25
N ILE A 311 24.20 1.68 -8.54
CA ILE A 311 24.21 0.32 -9.08
C ILE A 311 22.95 0.05 -9.92
N GLN A 312 21.77 0.50 -9.47
CA GLN A 312 20.52 0.34 -10.22
C GLN A 312 20.47 1.14 -11.52
N SER A 313 21.10 2.33 -11.55
CA SER A 313 21.23 3.14 -12.77
C SER A 313 22.38 2.67 -13.68
N GLY A 314 23.19 1.71 -13.25
CA GLY A 314 24.34 1.20 -14.00
C GLY A 314 25.56 2.13 -14.02
N GLN A 315 25.58 3.19 -13.18
CA GLN A 315 26.73 4.10 -13.03
C GLN A 315 27.93 3.41 -12.38
N GLN A 316 27.70 2.48 -11.46
CA GLN A 316 28.73 1.65 -10.83
C GLN A 316 28.33 0.18 -10.88
N SER A 317 29.28 -0.73 -11.07
CA SER A 317 29.01 -2.17 -10.93
C SER A 317 29.23 -2.62 -9.48
N VAL A 318 28.48 -3.64 -9.03
CA VAL A 318 28.67 -4.19 -7.67
C VAL A 318 30.10 -4.70 -7.46
N ALA A 319 30.73 -5.27 -8.49
CA ALA A 319 32.11 -5.73 -8.43
C ALA A 319 33.11 -4.57 -8.26
N SER A 320 32.90 -3.44 -8.93
CA SER A 320 33.71 -2.23 -8.73
C SER A 320 33.59 -1.76 -7.29
N TYR A 321 32.36 -1.58 -6.80
CA TYR A 321 32.12 -1.08 -5.45
C TYR A 321 32.71 -2.00 -4.35
N LEU A 322 32.58 -3.32 -4.49
CA LEU A 322 33.16 -4.26 -3.52
C LEU A 322 34.70 -4.23 -3.53
N ASN A 323 35.33 -4.09 -4.70
CA ASN A 323 36.78 -3.97 -4.81
C ASN A 323 37.28 -2.62 -4.24
N GLU A 324 36.54 -1.54 -4.46
CA GLU A 324 36.82 -0.23 -3.85
C GLU A 324 36.68 -0.29 -2.32
N LEU A 325 35.66 -0.98 -1.81
CA LEU A 325 35.45 -1.17 -0.38
C LEU A 325 36.58 -2.01 0.25
N ASP A 326 37.01 -3.09 -0.41
CA ASP A 326 38.15 -3.91 0.04
C ASP A 326 39.44 -3.09 0.13
N ALA A 327 39.78 -2.37 -0.95
CA ALA A 327 40.95 -1.50 -0.99
C ALA A 327 40.90 -0.41 0.10
N THR A 328 39.73 0.17 0.35
CA THR A 328 39.57 1.21 1.38
C THR A 328 39.70 0.64 2.79
N ILE A 329 39.19 -0.57 3.04
CA ILE A 329 39.38 -1.31 4.29
C ILE A 329 40.87 -1.61 4.51
N GLN A 330 41.55 -2.17 3.49
CA GLN A 330 42.96 -2.60 3.60
C GLN A 330 43.95 -1.44 3.71
N GLN A 331 43.65 -0.26 3.16
CA GLN A 331 44.51 0.93 3.28
C GLN A 331 44.52 1.54 4.68
N ALA A 332 43.56 1.23 5.55
CA ALA A 332 43.46 1.79 6.88
C ALA A 332 44.32 1.06 7.93
N ALA A 333 45.64 1.18 7.78
CA ALA A 333 46.65 0.41 8.52
C ALA A 333 46.67 0.59 10.07
N ASP A 334 45.99 1.61 10.62
CA ASP A 334 46.08 1.98 12.05
C ASP A 334 44.91 1.47 12.92
N GLY A 335 44.11 0.51 12.45
CA GLY A 335 43.00 -0.09 13.21
C GLY A 335 41.79 0.84 13.45
N LYS A 336 41.87 2.10 13.00
CA LYS A 336 40.74 3.03 12.84
C LYS A 336 40.28 3.03 11.37
N GLY A 337 39.94 1.85 10.86
CA GLY A 337 39.53 1.67 9.48
C GLY A 337 38.03 1.80 9.25
N VAL A 338 37.63 1.61 7.99
CA VAL A 338 36.22 1.52 7.60
C VAL A 338 35.54 0.41 8.39
N GLN A 339 34.33 0.66 8.87
CA GLN A 339 33.52 -0.30 9.61
C GLN A 339 32.20 -0.51 8.88
N VAL A 340 31.83 -1.77 8.66
CA VAL A 340 30.54 -2.16 8.08
C VAL A 340 29.65 -2.67 9.20
N TYR A 341 28.48 -2.08 9.35
CA TYR A 341 27.43 -2.51 10.27
C TYR A 341 26.25 -3.04 9.46
N GLY A 342 25.54 -4.06 9.96
CA GLY A 342 24.34 -4.57 9.31
C GLY A 342 23.60 -5.57 10.19
N ASP A 343 22.46 -6.07 9.72
CA ASP A 343 21.70 -7.13 10.41
C ASP A 343 22.01 -8.52 9.83
N GLU A 344 21.84 -9.59 10.61
CA GLU A 344 22.08 -10.98 10.14
C GLU A 344 21.30 -11.37 8.86
N SER A 345 20.16 -10.73 8.57
CA SER A 345 19.41 -10.92 7.32
C SER A 345 19.89 -10.08 6.14
N TYR A 346 20.78 -9.11 6.35
CA TYR A 346 21.24 -8.14 5.36
C TYR A 346 20.07 -7.37 4.71
N GLU A 347 19.07 -7.00 5.50
CA GLU A 347 18.03 -6.05 5.09
C GLU A 347 18.45 -4.58 5.31
N VAL A 348 19.46 -4.32 6.15
CA VAL A 348 20.06 -3.01 6.40
C VAL A 348 21.59 -3.11 6.46
N LEU A 349 22.30 -2.12 5.91
CA LEU A 349 23.75 -2.04 5.96
C LEU A 349 24.23 -0.58 6.00
N ALA A 350 25.17 -0.27 6.89
CA ALA A 350 25.86 1.02 6.95
C ALA A 350 27.37 0.83 6.80
N VAL A 351 28.00 1.62 5.93
CA VAL A 351 29.47 1.71 5.81
C VAL A 351 29.90 3.03 6.44
N VAL A 352 30.79 2.95 7.43
CA VAL A 352 31.20 4.09 8.26
C VAL A 352 32.71 4.25 8.21
N GLU A 353 33.16 5.44 7.82
CA GLU A 353 34.57 5.79 7.66
C GLU A 353 34.96 6.90 8.64
N PRO A 354 35.96 6.70 9.52
CA PRO A 354 36.47 7.81 10.33
C PRO A 354 37.17 8.84 9.46
N ARG A 355 36.90 10.13 9.70
CA ARG A 355 37.49 11.28 9.02
C ARG A 355 38.06 12.26 10.04
N SER A 356 39.24 12.81 9.75
CA SER A 356 39.88 13.85 10.56
C SER A 356 40.20 15.04 9.66
N LEU A 357 39.60 16.18 9.98
CA LEU A 357 39.91 17.50 9.42
C LEU A 357 40.73 18.29 10.47
N PRO A 358 41.47 19.34 10.08
CA PRO A 358 42.36 20.08 11.00
C PRO A 358 41.70 20.65 12.27
N ALA A 359 40.37 20.80 12.28
CA ALA A 359 39.60 21.30 13.42
C ALA A 359 38.65 20.27 14.07
N ILE A 360 38.44 19.09 13.46
CA ILE A 360 37.46 18.11 13.95
C ILE A 360 37.72 16.68 13.46
N SER A 361 37.55 15.70 14.35
CA SER A 361 37.40 14.28 14.00
C SER A 361 35.92 13.87 14.10
N PHE A 362 35.42 13.17 13.08
CA PHE A 362 34.04 12.66 13.01
C PHE A 362 33.99 11.38 12.18
N SER A 363 32.93 10.60 12.31
CA SER A 363 32.69 9.45 11.43
C SER A 363 31.76 9.86 10.26
N ARG A 364 32.06 9.44 9.03
CA ARG A 364 31.20 9.64 7.86
C ARG A 364 30.50 8.33 7.50
N VAL A 365 29.17 8.33 7.39
CA VAL A 365 28.46 7.22 6.73
C VAL A 365 28.58 7.43 5.22
N THR A 366 29.24 6.51 4.52
CA THR A 366 29.43 6.58 3.05
C THR A 366 28.38 5.80 2.27
N LYS A 367 27.77 4.77 2.88
CA LYS A 367 26.49 4.20 2.44
C LYS A 367 25.61 3.85 3.62
N LEU A 368 24.32 4.13 3.51
CA LEU A 368 23.25 3.64 4.38
C LEU A 368 22.18 3.01 3.49
N LEU A 369 22.12 1.69 3.47
CA LEU A 369 21.25 0.89 2.61
C LEU A 369 20.19 0.21 3.47
N SER A 370 18.95 0.19 2.99
CA SER A 370 17.84 -0.50 3.66
C SER A 370 16.80 -0.97 2.66
N THR A 371 16.38 -2.23 2.75
CA THR A 371 15.24 -2.73 1.95
C THR A 371 13.95 -2.04 2.41
N LYS A 372 12.93 -2.02 1.54
CA LYS A 372 11.61 -1.49 1.91
C LYS A 372 10.99 -2.28 3.07
N THR A 373 11.30 -3.57 3.19
CA THR A 373 10.88 -4.42 4.31
C THR A 373 11.53 -3.97 5.61
N ALA A 374 12.86 -3.78 5.65
CA ALA A 374 13.57 -3.25 6.81
C ALA A 374 13.05 -1.86 7.22
N GLN A 375 12.83 -0.96 6.25
CA GLN A 375 12.27 0.37 6.49
C GLN A 375 10.91 0.27 7.18
N LEU A 376 9.95 -0.48 6.61
CA LEU A 376 8.61 -0.69 7.19
C LEU A 376 8.66 -1.34 8.58
N ASN A 377 9.62 -2.23 8.80
CA ASN A 377 9.83 -2.93 10.07
C ASN A 377 10.71 -2.16 11.07
N ASN A 378 11.07 -0.89 10.83
CA ASN A 378 11.95 -0.09 11.71
C ASN A 378 13.28 -0.80 12.06
N VAL A 379 13.88 -1.55 11.12
CA VAL A 379 15.20 -2.17 11.30
C VAL A 379 16.33 -1.12 11.26
N PRO A 380 16.29 -0.06 10.40
CA PRO A 380 17.29 1.02 10.43
C PRO A 380 17.42 1.74 11.78
N ASP A 381 16.36 1.79 12.59
CA ASP A 381 16.41 2.42 13.92
C ASP A 381 17.29 1.64 14.90
N ASN A 382 17.30 0.31 14.83
CA ASN A 382 18.21 -0.52 15.63
C ASN A 382 19.67 -0.25 15.23
N LEU A 383 19.95 -0.22 13.93
CA LEU A 383 21.28 0.09 13.41
C LEU A 383 21.74 1.48 13.84
N TRP A 384 20.83 2.47 13.78
CA TRP A 384 21.11 3.84 14.19
C TRP A 384 21.41 3.98 15.70
N ALA A 385 20.73 3.22 16.55
CA ALA A 385 21.02 3.18 17.98
C ALA A 385 22.45 2.70 18.28
N VAL A 386 22.91 1.67 17.56
CA VAL A 386 24.31 1.21 17.63
C VAL A 386 25.27 2.26 17.09
N LEU A 387 24.95 2.91 15.96
CA LEU A 387 25.78 4.00 15.42
C LEU A 387 25.94 5.17 16.39
N ARG A 388 24.87 5.62 17.06
CA ARG A 388 24.94 6.64 18.13
C ARG A 388 25.81 6.22 19.31
N ARG A 389 25.77 4.94 19.69
CA ARG A 389 26.56 4.41 20.82
C ARG A 389 28.05 4.32 20.47
N ASP A 390 28.36 3.84 19.26
CA ASP A 390 29.72 3.59 18.79
C ASP A 390 30.42 4.87 18.27
N HIS A 391 29.67 5.89 17.78
CA HIS A 391 30.20 7.12 17.20
C HIS A 391 29.57 8.37 17.83
N ALA A 392 30.35 9.13 18.59
CA ALA A 392 29.89 10.35 19.27
C ALA A 392 29.55 11.52 18.33
N SER A 393 30.20 11.59 17.16
CA SER A 393 29.91 12.54 16.09
C SER A 393 29.87 11.84 14.74
N LEU A 394 28.81 12.10 13.97
CA LEU A 394 28.53 11.41 12.71
C LEU A 394 28.02 12.39 11.66
N VAL A 395 28.47 12.20 10.41
CA VAL A 395 28.06 12.98 9.23
C VAL A 395 27.62 12.02 8.14
N TRP A 396 26.52 12.32 7.46
CA TRP A 396 26.03 11.51 6.33
C TRP A 396 25.33 12.38 5.30
N GLU A 397 25.16 11.85 4.10
CA GLU A 397 24.67 12.60 2.94
C GLU A 397 23.66 11.76 2.18
N CYS A 398 22.52 12.35 1.83
CA CYS A 398 21.44 11.71 1.09
C CYS A 398 20.99 12.60 -0.07
N PRO A 399 20.50 12.05 -1.20
CA PRO A 399 19.84 12.84 -2.24
C PRO A 399 18.70 13.67 -1.66
N ARG A 400 18.48 14.88 -2.18
CA ARG A 400 17.46 15.81 -1.64
C ARG A 400 16.04 15.28 -1.80
N ASP A 401 15.79 14.46 -2.82
CA ASP A 401 14.53 13.78 -3.09
C ASP A 401 14.42 12.37 -2.46
N ASP A 402 15.36 11.98 -1.60
CA ASP A 402 15.31 10.70 -0.87
C ASP A 402 14.05 10.65 0.04
N PRO A 403 13.16 9.64 -0.13
CA PRO A 403 11.98 9.45 0.72
C PRO A 403 12.29 9.30 2.22
N GLN A 404 13.51 8.95 2.60
CA GLN A 404 13.97 8.81 3.98
C GLN A 404 14.41 10.13 4.62
N ASN A 405 14.46 11.25 3.89
CA ASN A 405 14.97 12.49 4.46
C ASN A 405 14.24 12.96 5.72
N GLN A 406 12.94 12.69 5.88
CA GLN A 406 12.24 12.94 7.14
C GLN A 406 12.85 12.16 8.33
N TRP A 407 13.17 10.88 8.14
CA TRP A 407 13.82 10.03 9.14
C TRP A 407 15.23 10.55 9.48
N ASN A 408 15.96 11.08 8.49
CA ASN A 408 17.24 11.75 8.70
C ASN A 408 17.10 13.04 9.52
N PHE A 409 16.14 13.92 9.20
CA PHE A 409 15.89 15.16 9.93
C PHE A 409 15.56 14.92 11.41
N GLU A 410 14.79 13.87 11.73
CA GLU A 410 14.46 13.48 13.11
C GLU A 410 15.68 13.00 13.93
N ARG A 411 16.80 12.67 13.27
CA ARG A 411 17.99 12.04 13.87
C ARG A 411 19.26 12.89 13.84
N ALA A 412 19.21 14.03 13.14
CA ALA A 412 20.31 14.98 13.02
C ALA A 412 20.14 16.17 13.97
N ASP A 413 21.25 16.69 14.49
CA ASP A 413 21.28 17.96 15.21
C ASP A 413 21.33 19.15 14.24
N GLY A 414 21.79 18.92 13.01
CA GLY A 414 21.81 19.92 11.94
C GLY A 414 21.86 19.32 10.53
N SER A 415 21.52 20.16 9.54
CA SER A 415 21.52 19.79 8.12
C SER A 415 21.88 20.95 7.20
N PHE A 416 22.28 20.64 5.96
CA PHE A 416 22.62 21.60 4.92
C PHE A 416 22.41 20.99 3.52
N SER A 417 21.64 21.65 2.66
CA SER A 417 21.40 21.17 1.28
C SER A 417 22.17 21.98 0.25
N SER A 418 22.89 21.29 -0.65
CA SER A 418 23.57 21.85 -1.83
C SER A 418 23.52 20.84 -2.98
N ASP A 419 23.56 21.31 -4.23
CA ASP A 419 23.81 20.47 -5.42
C ASP A 419 23.02 19.15 -5.49
N GLY A 420 21.72 19.24 -5.18
CA GLY A 420 20.79 18.10 -5.24
C GLY A 420 20.88 17.11 -4.07
N HIS A 421 21.72 17.36 -3.08
CA HIS A 421 21.94 16.52 -1.89
C HIS A 421 21.65 17.30 -0.60
N THR A 422 21.47 16.56 0.50
CA THR A 422 21.37 17.09 1.87
C THR A 422 22.39 16.37 2.74
N LEU A 423 23.30 17.15 3.31
CA LEU A 423 24.25 16.76 4.33
C LEU A 423 23.56 16.86 5.71
N PHE A 424 23.75 15.86 6.55
CA PHE A 424 23.22 15.76 7.91
C PHE A 424 24.36 15.48 8.89
N TRP A 425 24.23 15.93 10.14
CA TRP A 425 25.18 15.61 11.21
C TRP A 425 24.54 15.55 12.59
N TYR A 426 25.20 14.86 13.52
CA TYR A 426 24.97 14.98 14.96
C TYR A 426 26.30 15.04 15.72
N GLY A 427 26.29 15.60 16.93
CA GLY A 427 27.46 15.70 17.81
C GLY A 427 28.54 16.68 17.31
N ILE A 428 28.14 17.70 16.54
CA ILE A 428 29.04 18.74 16.01
C ILE A 428 28.39 20.11 16.23
N ASP A 429 28.74 20.73 17.35
CA ASP A 429 28.13 21.99 17.82
C ASP A 429 28.96 23.24 17.43
N ASP A 430 30.24 23.07 17.09
CA ASP A 430 31.13 24.18 16.77
C ASP A 430 30.89 24.74 15.34
N PRO A 431 30.54 26.03 15.18
CA PRO A 431 30.27 26.62 13.86
C PRO A 431 31.46 26.57 12.88
N THR A 432 32.70 26.60 13.38
CA THR A 432 33.90 26.45 12.54
C THR A 432 34.12 25.02 12.06
N ALA A 433 33.89 24.01 12.90
CA ALA A 433 33.88 22.61 12.50
C ALA A 433 32.78 22.32 11.47
N VAL A 434 31.56 22.86 11.67
CA VAL A 434 30.45 22.74 10.71
C VAL A 434 30.79 23.34 9.34
N SER A 435 31.51 24.46 9.28
CA SER A 435 31.92 25.04 7.99
C SER A 435 32.99 24.20 7.27
N HIS A 436 33.94 23.61 8.00
CA HIS A 436 34.89 22.65 7.46
C HIS A 436 34.21 21.37 6.94
N VAL A 437 33.21 20.85 7.65
CA VAL A 437 32.40 19.71 7.21
C VAL A 437 31.67 20.04 5.90
N LYS A 438 31.00 21.20 5.80
CA LYS A 438 30.34 21.66 4.57
C LYS A 438 31.29 21.87 3.39
N ALA A 439 32.52 22.35 3.64
CA ALA A 439 33.52 22.53 2.59
C ALA A 439 34.05 21.18 2.04
N SER A 440 33.89 20.08 2.78
CA SER A 440 34.38 18.75 2.38
C SER A 440 33.41 17.95 1.48
N SER A 441 32.21 18.46 1.20
CA SER A 441 31.14 17.76 0.47
C SER A 441 30.91 18.22 -0.98
N SER A 442 31.80 19.04 -1.57
CA SER A 442 31.70 19.46 -2.99
C SER A 442 32.55 18.58 -3.92
N PRO A 443 32.00 18.01 -5.01
CA PRO A 443 32.79 17.33 -6.04
C PRO A 443 33.58 18.34 -6.89
N SER A 444 34.90 18.17 -6.98
CA SER A 444 35.75 18.99 -7.86
C SER A 444 35.99 18.32 -9.21
N ALA A 445 36.23 19.14 -10.24
CA ALA A 445 36.23 18.77 -11.65
C ALA A 445 37.34 17.80 -12.08
N MET A 446 37.04 16.99 -13.11
CA MET A 446 38.03 16.61 -14.14
C MET A 446 37.62 17.18 -15.50
N ALA A 447 38.60 17.69 -16.23
CA ALA A 447 38.38 18.54 -17.40
C ALA A 447 38.36 17.78 -18.73
N GLY A 448 37.57 18.29 -19.67
CA GLY A 448 37.67 17.99 -21.10
C GLY A 448 37.55 19.30 -21.90
N GLN A 449 38.67 19.89 -22.30
CA GLN A 449 38.67 21.09 -23.14
C GLN A 449 38.41 20.73 -24.61
N SER A 450 37.49 21.45 -25.27
CA SER A 450 37.70 21.86 -26.68
C SER A 450 36.79 23.02 -27.09
N SER A 451 37.44 24.12 -27.44
CA SER A 451 37.06 25.18 -28.40
C SER A 451 35.65 25.21 -29.01
N SER A 452 35.00 26.37 -28.90
CA SER A 452 34.09 26.89 -29.94
C SER A 452 34.85 27.22 -31.23
N VAL A 453 34.28 26.93 -32.41
CA VAL A 453 33.86 27.86 -33.50
C VAL A 453 33.21 27.00 -34.60
N PHE A 454 32.01 27.33 -35.09
CA PHE A 454 31.71 27.62 -36.51
C PHE A 454 30.20 27.71 -36.78
N SER A 455 29.81 28.77 -37.48
CA SER A 455 28.50 28.90 -38.10
C SER A 455 28.53 28.39 -39.54
N ALA A 456 27.45 27.75 -39.98
CA ALA A 456 27.16 27.52 -41.40
C ALA A 456 25.65 27.53 -41.62
N ALA A 457 25.20 28.31 -42.59
CA ALA A 457 23.78 28.46 -42.92
C ALA A 457 23.40 27.63 -44.14
N GLY A 458 22.15 27.16 -44.17
CA GLY A 458 21.39 26.98 -45.40
C GLY A 458 21.31 25.57 -45.99
N ALA A 459 20.09 25.01 -45.99
CA ALA A 459 19.54 24.27 -47.13
C ALA A 459 18.00 24.16 -46.99
N GLN A 460 17.26 25.13 -47.53
CA GLN A 460 15.82 24.95 -47.73
C GLN A 460 15.57 23.90 -48.82
N ARG A 461 14.70 22.93 -48.56
CA ARG A 461 13.97 22.19 -49.62
C ARG A 461 12.48 22.42 -49.42
N ARG A 462 11.86 23.08 -50.42
CA ARG A 462 10.40 23.26 -50.50
C ARG A 462 9.76 22.03 -51.16
N SER A 463 8.62 21.60 -50.64
CA SER A 463 7.60 20.85 -51.38
C SER A 463 6.21 21.42 -51.07
N LEU A 464 5.32 21.39 -52.06
CA LEU A 464 3.99 22.02 -52.10
C LEU A 464 2.99 20.97 -52.64
N THR A 465 1.70 20.90 -52.28
CA THR A 465 0.84 21.46 -51.21
C THR A 465 -0.44 20.60 -51.21
N THR A 466 -1.25 20.48 -50.14
CA THR A 466 -2.33 21.43 -49.81
C THR A 466 -3.17 20.89 -48.64
N ALA A 467 -3.30 21.68 -47.56
CA ALA A 467 -4.43 21.67 -46.62
C ALA A 467 -4.34 22.98 -45.81
N SER A 468 -5.45 23.50 -45.30
CA SER A 468 -5.49 24.83 -44.66
C SER A 468 -4.56 24.92 -43.44
N ALA A 469 -3.62 25.86 -43.48
CA ALA A 469 -2.71 26.16 -42.38
C ALA A 469 -3.46 26.87 -41.23
N HIS A 470 -4.15 26.09 -40.40
CA HIS A 470 -4.33 26.45 -39.00
C HIS A 470 -3.08 26.00 -38.23
N ALA A 471 -2.68 26.78 -37.23
CA ALA A 471 -1.65 26.35 -36.29
C ALA A 471 -2.10 25.05 -35.60
N PRO A 472 -1.18 24.13 -35.26
CA PRO A 472 -1.53 22.92 -34.52
C PRO A 472 -2.19 23.32 -33.19
N ARG A 473 -3.25 22.60 -32.81
CA ARG A 473 -3.94 22.84 -31.54
C ARG A 473 -3.05 22.38 -30.38
N ARG A 474 -2.97 23.23 -29.36
CA ARG A 474 -2.01 23.11 -28.28
C ARG A 474 -2.69 22.47 -27.07
N VAL A 475 -2.18 21.32 -26.65
CA VAL A 475 -2.79 20.45 -25.64
C VAL A 475 -2.00 20.55 -24.34
N GLY A 476 -2.67 20.90 -23.25
CA GLY A 476 -2.14 20.80 -21.89
C GLY A 476 -2.49 19.44 -21.28
N LEU A 477 -1.49 18.68 -20.82
CA LEU A 477 -1.72 17.34 -20.25
C LEU A 477 -1.44 17.33 -18.75
N ILE A 478 -2.49 17.25 -17.93
CA ILE A 478 -2.37 17.09 -16.49
C ILE A 478 -2.31 15.58 -16.16
N GLY A 479 -1.24 15.12 -15.50
CA GLY A 479 -1.07 13.70 -15.13
C GLY A 479 -0.19 12.87 -16.07
N ALA A 480 0.61 13.51 -16.93
CA ALA A 480 1.41 12.86 -18.00
C ALA A 480 2.35 11.71 -17.56
N ARG A 481 2.67 11.58 -16.26
CA ARG A 481 3.54 10.50 -15.71
C ARG A 481 2.96 9.09 -15.90
N GLY A 482 1.63 8.94 -15.85
CA GLY A 482 0.95 7.64 -15.87
C GLY A 482 1.08 6.91 -17.20
N TYR A 483 0.80 5.59 -17.23
CA TYR A 483 0.92 4.78 -18.46
C TYR A 483 0.11 5.38 -19.63
N THR A 484 -1.17 5.68 -19.41
CA THR A 484 -2.04 6.38 -20.37
C THR A 484 -1.49 7.75 -20.80
N GLY A 485 -0.88 8.49 -19.87
CA GLY A 485 -0.26 9.79 -20.16
C GLY A 485 0.90 9.67 -21.15
N ARG A 486 1.73 8.63 -21.01
CA ARG A 486 2.84 8.34 -21.92
C ARG A 486 2.34 7.93 -23.31
N GLU A 487 1.32 7.08 -23.39
CA GLU A 487 0.70 6.71 -24.68
C GLU A 487 0.10 7.93 -25.38
N LEU A 488 -0.56 8.82 -24.63
CA LEU A 488 -1.11 10.07 -25.16
C LEU A 488 -0.02 11.03 -25.66
N VAL A 489 1.09 11.17 -24.91
CA VAL A 489 2.28 11.91 -25.38
C VAL A 489 2.82 11.31 -26.68
N SER A 490 2.89 9.98 -26.78
CA SER A 490 3.39 9.27 -27.98
C SER A 490 2.46 9.43 -29.20
N LEU A 491 1.14 9.49 -28.99
CA LEU A 491 0.17 9.79 -30.06
C LEU A 491 0.27 11.26 -30.49
N ILE A 492 0.30 12.20 -29.55
CA ILE A 492 0.42 13.63 -29.85
C ILE A 492 1.76 13.95 -30.54
N ASP A 493 2.86 13.28 -30.20
CA ASP A 493 4.15 13.42 -30.91
C ASP A 493 4.03 13.12 -32.42
N ARG A 494 3.21 12.13 -32.79
CA ARG A 494 2.99 11.73 -34.19
C ARG A 494 1.88 12.50 -34.91
N HIS A 495 0.98 13.15 -34.18
CA HIS A 495 -0.22 13.77 -34.74
C HIS A 495 0.07 15.06 -35.55
N PRO A 496 -0.34 15.21 -36.82
CA PRO A 496 0.05 16.38 -37.63
C PRO A 496 -0.55 17.73 -37.17
N HIS A 497 -1.68 17.70 -36.45
CA HIS A 497 -2.42 18.91 -36.05
C HIS A 497 -2.54 19.13 -34.52
N LEU A 498 -1.86 18.32 -33.70
CA LEU A 498 -1.84 18.47 -32.24
C LEU A 498 -0.39 18.61 -31.77
N GLU A 499 -0.16 19.45 -30.78
CA GLU A 499 1.11 19.57 -30.06
C GLU A 499 0.87 19.74 -28.56
N LEU A 500 1.86 19.41 -27.74
CA LEU A 500 1.81 19.67 -26.30
C LEU A 500 2.25 21.11 -25.99
N ALA A 501 1.42 21.84 -25.25
CA ALA A 501 1.71 23.19 -24.75
C ALA A 501 2.49 23.15 -23.42
N CYS A 502 2.14 22.17 -22.58
CA CYS A 502 2.72 21.90 -21.28
C CYS A 502 2.29 20.51 -20.81
N VAL A 503 3.04 19.96 -19.85
CA VAL A 503 2.66 18.72 -19.15
C VAL A 503 2.84 18.92 -17.66
N SER A 504 1.86 18.51 -16.85
CA SER A 504 1.92 18.67 -15.39
C SER A 504 2.09 17.34 -14.66
N SER A 505 3.05 17.29 -13.74
CA SER A 505 3.25 16.19 -12.79
C SER A 505 4.02 16.67 -11.56
N ARG A 506 3.36 16.67 -10.40
CA ARG A 506 3.98 17.01 -9.10
C ARG A 506 5.27 16.23 -8.79
N GLU A 507 5.39 14.99 -9.26
CA GLU A 507 6.57 14.13 -9.01
C GLU A 507 7.70 14.33 -10.03
N LEU A 508 7.40 14.80 -11.24
CA LEU A 508 8.39 14.99 -12.30
C LEU A 508 8.71 16.46 -12.57
N ALA A 509 8.09 17.39 -11.85
CA ALA A 509 8.28 18.83 -12.01
C ALA A 509 9.76 19.21 -12.10
N GLY A 510 10.13 20.01 -13.12
CA GLY A 510 11.50 20.39 -13.44
C GLY A 510 12.31 19.36 -14.24
N LYS A 511 11.80 18.15 -14.51
CA LYS A 511 12.46 17.15 -15.37
C LYS A 511 12.00 17.29 -16.83
N PRO A 512 12.84 17.02 -17.84
CA PRO A 512 12.46 17.06 -19.25
C PRO A 512 11.53 15.89 -19.63
N LEU A 513 10.54 16.17 -20.49
CA LEU A 513 9.60 15.20 -21.04
C LEU A 513 10.30 14.26 -22.03
N GLN A 514 10.45 13.00 -21.65
CA GLN A 514 11.00 11.97 -22.52
C GLN A 514 9.94 11.47 -23.52
N GLY A 515 10.37 11.19 -24.75
CA GLY A 515 9.52 10.58 -25.78
C GLY A 515 8.67 11.56 -26.61
N TYR A 516 8.83 12.87 -26.42
CA TYR A 516 8.25 13.92 -27.24
C TYR A 516 9.37 14.68 -27.97
N LYS A 517 9.20 14.97 -29.27
CA LYS A 517 10.26 15.45 -30.17
C LYS A 517 9.96 16.77 -30.87
N LYS A 518 8.72 17.23 -30.82
CA LYS A 518 8.30 18.49 -31.47
C LYS A 518 8.80 19.75 -30.77
N ALA A 519 8.99 19.69 -29.45
CA ALA A 519 9.51 20.78 -28.63
C ALA A 519 10.15 20.25 -27.35
N ASP A 520 11.10 20.99 -26.79
CA ASP A 520 11.67 20.71 -25.47
C ASP A 520 10.68 21.13 -24.38
N ILE A 521 9.97 20.14 -23.81
CA ILE A 521 8.99 20.37 -22.75
C ILE A 521 9.58 19.90 -21.42
N VAL A 522 9.41 20.72 -20.38
CA VAL A 522 9.70 20.37 -18.98
C VAL A 522 8.37 20.12 -18.27
N TYR A 523 8.35 19.18 -17.32
CA TYR A 523 7.17 18.96 -16.48
C TYR A 523 6.97 20.15 -15.53
N ASP A 524 5.74 20.66 -15.47
CA ASP A 524 5.29 21.67 -14.52
C ASP A 524 4.58 21.02 -13.31
N ASN A 525 4.31 21.82 -12.27
CA ASN A 525 3.39 21.48 -11.18
C ASN A 525 2.23 22.49 -11.15
N LEU A 526 1.42 22.48 -12.22
CA LEU A 526 0.32 23.44 -12.39
C LEU A 526 -0.78 23.23 -11.34
N SER A 527 -1.13 24.30 -10.63
CA SER A 527 -2.34 24.38 -9.81
C SER A 527 -3.58 24.62 -10.69
N PRO A 528 -4.81 24.36 -10.19
CA PRO A 528 -6.04 24.66 -10.92
C PRO A 528 -6.13 26.09 -11.45
N GLN A 529 -5.71 27.08 -10.67
CA GLN A 529 -5.73 28.49 -11.04
C GLN A 529 -4.82 28.78 -12.24
N GLN A 530 -3.64 28.12 -12.28
CA GLN A 530 -2.66 28.29 -13.35
C GLN A 530 -3.12 27.70 -14.69
N LEU A 531 -4.19 26.89 -14.76
CA LEU A 531 -4.78 26.48 -16.04
C LEU A 531 -5.52 27.63 -16.73
N VAL A 532 -6.05 28.59 -15.96
CA VAL A 532 -6.82 29.75 -16.45
C VAL A 532 -5.89 30.87 -16.93
N GLU A 533 -4.67 30.92 -16.39
CA GLU A 533 -3.61 31.87 -16.76
C GLU A 533 -2.93 31.52 -18.11
N ARG A 534 -3.24 30.37 -18.70
CA ARG A 534 -2.65 29.87 -19.95
C ARG A 534 -3.61 30.11 -21.12
N ASP A 535 -3.37 31.20 -21.86
CA ASP A 535 -4.06 31.54 -23.11
C ASP A 535 -3.55 30.75 -24.33
N ASP A 536 -2.48 29.98 -24.14
CA ASP A 536 -1.76 29.23 -25.16
C ASP A 536 -2.16 27.75 -25.26
N VAL A 537 -3.29 27.36 -24.63
CA VAL A 537 -3.81 25.98 -24.57
C VAL A 537 -5.23 25.92 -25.15
N ASP A 538 -5.43 25.12 -26.20
CA ASP A 538 -6.74 24.86 -26.83
C ASP A 538 -7.53 23.72 -26.16
N CYS A 539 -6.85 22.77 -25.51
CA CYS A 539 -7.46 21.62 -24.84
C CYS A 539 -6.68 21.22 -23.60
N TRP A 540 -7.39 20.97 -22.49
CA TRP A 540 -6.83 20.29 -21.32
C TRP A 540 -7.29 18.84 -21.28
N VAL A 541 -6.32 17.90 -21.25
CA VAL A 541 -6.58 16.50 -20.96
C VAL A 541 -6.23 16.21 -19.51
N LEU A 542 -7.22 15.75 -18.75
CA LEU A 542 -7.09 15.41 -17.33
C LEU A 542 -6.87 13.89 -17.19
N ALA A 543 -5.61 13.48 -17.21
CA ALA A 543 -5.16 12.11 -16.96
C ALA A 543 -4.92 11.86 -15.45
N LEU A 544 -5.89 12.27 -14.63
CA LEU A 544 -5.83 12.25 -13.17
C LEU A 544 -6.57 11.02 -12.57
N PRO A 545 -6.27 10.65 -11.31
CA PRO A 545 -7.07 9.67 -10.58
C PRO A 545 -8.51 10.17 -10.34
N ASN A 546 -9.45 9.24 -10.17
CA ASN A 546 -10.83 9.56 -9.80
C ASN A 546 -10.90 10.37 -8.49
N GLY A 547 -11.79 11.35 -8.44
CA GLY A 547 -12.01 12.28 -7.33
C GLY A 547 -11.09 13.50 -7.33
N VAL A 548 -10.31 13.71 -8.40
CA VAL A 548 -9.24 14.73 -8.46
C VAL A 548 -9.46 15.76 -9.57
N CYS A 549 -10.34 15.52 -10.55
CA CYS A 549 -10.54 16.43 -11.67
C CYS A 549 -11.33 17.70 -11.30
N ALA A 550 -12.20 17.63 -10.28
CA ALA A 550 -13.15 18.69 -9.97
C ALA A 550 -12.57 20.11 -9.78
N PRO A 551 -11.44 20.32 -9.06
CA PRO A 551 -10.85 21.66 -8.92
C PRO A 551 -10.34 22.23 -10.25
N PHE A 552 -9.74 21.39 -11.11
CA PHE A 552 -9.22 21.80 -12.42
C PHE A 552 -10.36 22.16 -13.37
N VAL A 553 -11.42 21.36 -13.39
CA VAL A 553 -12.64 21.67 -14.16
C VAL A 553 -13.29 22.96 -13.68
N ALA A 554 -13.45 23.15 -12.37
CA ALA A 554 -14.06 24.36 -11.82
C ALA A 554 -13.30 25.62 -12.27
N ALA A 555 -11.97 25.63 -12.14
CA ALA A 555 -11.14 26.76 -12.58
C ALA A 555 -11.28 27.06 -14.07
N VAL A 556 -11.19 26.06 -14.96
CA VAL A 556 -11.37 26.28 -16.41
C VAL A 556 -12.79 26.76 -16.75
N MET A 557 -13.80 26.35 -15.99
CA MET A 557 -15.19 26.79 -16.19
C MET A 557 -15.45 28.24 -15.70
N GLU A 558 -14.59 28.82 -14.87
CA GLU A 558 -14.66 30.25 -14.49
C GLU A 558 -14.28 31.18 -15.66
N ALA A 559 -13.50 30.69 -16.64
CA ALA A 559 -13.15 31.47 -17.83
C ALA A 559 -14.39 31.80 -18.70
N PRO A 560 -14.37 32.91 -19.47
CA PRO A 560 -15.45 33.26 -20.40
C PRO A 560 -15.70 32.16 -21.44
N GLU A 561 -16.96 31.84 -21.73
CA GLU A 561 -17.32 30.69 -22.57
C GLU A 561 -16.71 30.72 -23.98
N ALA A 562 -16.57 31.91 -24.57
CA ALA A 562 -15.95 32.10 -25.89
C ALA A 562 -14.44 31.79 -25.93
N SER A 563 -13.77 31.74 -24.78
CA SER A 563 -12.34 31.45 -24.64
C SER A 563 -12.07 30.19 -23.79
N ARG A 564 -13.08 29.36 -23.50
CA ARG A 564 -12.87 28.10 -22.78
C ARG A 564 -12.20 27.06 -23.68
N PRO A 565 -11.06 26.47 -23.29
CA PRO A 565 -10.48 25.32 -23.97
C PRO A 565 -11.39 24.10 -23.86
N LEU A 566 -11.20 23.14 -24.77
CA LEU A 566 -11.83 21.83 -24.69
C LEU A 566 -11.35 21.10 -23.42
N LEU A 567 -12.27 20.48 -22.68
CA LEU A 567 -11.93 19.60 -21.56
C LEU A 567 -12.16 18.13 -21.92
N VAL A 568 -11.14 17.29 -21.72
CA VAL A 568 -11.23 15.83 -21.84
C VAL A 568 -10.82 15.19 -20.51
N ASP A 569 -11.77 14.58 -19.80
CA ASP A 569 -11.53 13.87 -18.55
C ASP A 569 -11.34 12.37 -18.82
N LEU A 570 -10.19 11.80 -18.42
CA LEU A 570 -9.94 10.35 -18.52
C LEU A 570 -10.37 9.58 -17.26
N SER A 571 -10.65 10.28 -16.16
CA SER A 571 -11.14 9.70 -14.92
C SER A 571 -12.61 9.25 -15.05
N ALA A 572 -13.20 8.80 -13.95
CA ALA A 572 -14.62 8.46 -13.89
C ALA A 572 -15.52 9.60 -13.39
N ASP A 573 -14.96 10.76 -13.04
CA ASP A 573 -15.63 11.83 -12.29
C ASP A 573 -16.87 12.37 -13.04
N TYR A 574 -16.76 12.51 -14.36
CA TYR A 574 -17.84 13.04 -15.21
C TYR A 574 -18.49 12.02 -16.14
N ARG A 575 -18.27 10.71 -15.92
CA ARG A 575 -18.87 9.65 -16.75
C ARG A 575 -20.37 9.42 -16.48
N PHE A 576 -20.90 10.02 -15.43
CA PHE A 576 -22.31 9.96 -15.01
C PHE A 576 -23.01 11.33 -15.01
N ASP A 577 -22.35 12.35 -15.55
CA ASP A 577 -22.86 13.73 -15.62
C ASP A 577 -23.41 13.99 -17.03
N ASP A 578 -24.70 14.32 -17.12
CA ASP A 578 -25.37 14.63 -18.39
C ASP A 578 -24.94 15.99 -18.99
N GLN A 579 -24.21 16.82 -18.24
CA GLN A 579 -23.56 18.02 -18.78
C GLN A 579 -22.27 17.73 -19.56
N TRP A 580 -21.78 16.48 -19.52
CA TRP A 580 -20.58 16.04 -20.22
C TRP A 580 -20.93 15.06 -21.33
N THR A 581 -20.33 15.27 -22.50
CA THR A 581 -20.48 14.35 -23.63
C THR A 581 -19.68 13.09 -23.35
N TYR A 582 -20.33 11.92 -23.34
CA TYR A 582 -19.64 10.65 -23.19
C TYR A 582 -18.91 10.29 -24.49
N GLY A 583 -17.59 10.24 -24.43
CA GLY A 583 -16.72 10.18 -25.61
C GLY A 583 -16.52 8.77 -26.18
N LEU A 584 -17.59 8.15 -26.70
CA LEU A 584 -17.57 6.85 -27.38
C LEU A 584 -18.06 7.00 -28.84
N PRO A 585 -17.21 7.46 -29.78
CA PRO A 585 -17.63 7.90 -31.12
C PRO A 585 -18.50 6.91 -31.88
N GLU A 586 -18.26 5.61 -31.75
CA GLU A 586 -19.05 4.54 -32.35
C GLU A 586 -20.56 4.61 -32.02
N PHE A 587 -20.93 5.33 -30.95
CA PHE A 587 -22.32 5.64 -30.58
C PHE A 587 -22.60 7.15 -30.39
N THR A 588 -21.58 8.00 -30.19
CA THR A 588 -21.75 9.41 -29.80
C THR A 588 -21.03 10.44 -30.68
N ARG A 589 -20.47 10.05 -31.83
CA ARG A 589 -19.70 10.92 -32.77
C ARG A 589 -20.29 12.32 -32.99
N GLU A 590 -21.58 12.42 -33.30
CA GLU A 590 -22.29 13.70 -33.51
C GLU A 590 -22.29 14.59 -32.25
N GLN A 591 -22.43 14.00 -31.07
CA GLN A 591 -22.41 14.74 -29.81
C GLN A 591 -21.00 15.23 -29.50
N VAL A 592 -19.99 14.40 -29.77
CA VAL A 592 -18.56 14.72 -29.56
C VAL A 592 -18.13 15.89 -30.46
N HIS A 593 -18.62 15.97 -31.69
CA HIS A 593 -18.31 17.06 -32.63
C HIS A 593 -18.71 18.45 -32.11
N HIS A 594 -19.76 18.53 -31.30
CA HIS A 594 -20.23 19.78 -30.68
C HIS A 594 -19.79 19.96 -29.23
N ALA A 595 -19.00 19.03 -28.68
CA ALA A 595 -18.63 19.05 -27.28
C ALA A 595 -17.63 20.17 -26.91
N ARG A 596 -17.70 20.59 -25.65
CA ARG A 596 -16.67 21.38 -24.95
C ARG A 596 -16.14 20.68 -23.70
N ARG A 597 -16.81 19.61 -23.29
CA ARG A 597 -16.59 18.82 -22.07
C ARG A 597 -16.86 17.36 -22.43
N ILE A 598 -15.81 16.55 -22.50
CA ILE A 598 -15.87 15.15 -22.92
C ILE A 598 -15.37 14.26 -21.79
N SER A 599 -16.20 13.32 -21.33
CA SER A 599 -15.80 12.28 -20.38
C SER A 599 -15.45 11.02 -21.16
N ASN A 600 -14.18 10.59 -21.07
CA ASN A 600 -13.69 9.41 -21.76
C ASN A 600 -14.24 8.14 -21.08
N PRO A 601 -14.76 7.17 -21.84
CA PRO A 601 -15.13 5.85 -21.35
C PRO A 601 -14.00 5.15 -20.58
N GLY A 602 -14.35 4.37 -19.57
CA GLY A 602 -13.41 3.45 -18.92
C GLY A 602 -13.12 2.26 -19.81
N CYS A 603 -11.87 1.77 -19.83
CA CYS A 603 -11.43 0.70 -20.72
C CYS A 603 -12.37 -0.52 -20.76
N TYR A 604 -12.69 -1.12 -19.61
CA TYR A 604 -13.66 -2.23 -19.54
C TYR A 604 -15.05 -1.83 -20.04
N ALA A 605 -15.49 -0.60 -19.77
CA ALA A 605 -16.78 -0.11 -20.20
C ALA A 605 -16.83 0.07 -21.73
N THR A 606 -15.75 0.51 -22.38
CA THR A 606 -15.61 0.54 -23.84
C THR A 606 -15.87 -0.85 -24.42
N GLY A 607 -15.08 -1.85 -24.04
CA GLY A 607 -15.22 -3.19 -24.59
C GLY A 607 -16.58 -3.84 -24.28
N ALA A 608 -17.13 -3.61 -23.09
CA ALA A 608 -18.43 -4.16 -22.69
C ALA A 608 -19.58 -3.54 -23.48
N GLN A 609 -19.60 -2.21 -23.66
CA GLN A 609 -20.59 -1.54 -24.50
C GLN A 609 -20.51 -2.01 -25.95
N MET A 610 -19.29 -2.14 -26.50
CA MET A 610 -19.09 -2.64 -27.87
C MET A 610 -19.56 -4.09 -28.07
N ALA A 611 -19.55 -4.91 -27.02
CA ALA A 611 -20.09 -6.27 -27.03
C ALA A 611 -21.59 -6.38 -26.75
N LEU A 612 -22.19 -5.38 -26.09
CA LEU A 612 -23.59 -5.40 -25.64
C LEU A 612 -24.52 -4.60 -26.56
N HIS A 613 -24.08 -3.45 -27.08
CA HIS A 613 -24.91 -2.52 -27.84
C HIS A 613 -25.64 -3.17 -29.05
N PRO A 614 -24.98 -3.99 -29.91
CA PRO A 614 -25.63 -4.60 -31.06
C PRO A 614 -26.79 -5.55 -30.71
N LEU A 615 -26.85 -6.02 -29.45
CA LEU A 615 -27.84 -6.99 -28.99
C LEU A 615 -28.92 -6.39 -28.08
N LEU A 616 -28.88 -5.09 -27.73
CA LEU A 616 -29.76 -4.49 -26.71
C LEU A 616 -31.26 -4.78 -26.94
N SER A 617 -31.74 -4.63 -28.17
CA SER A 617 -33.13 -4.89 -28.57
C SER A 617 -33.52 -6.38 -28.57
N HIS A 618 -32.54 -7.28 -28.54
CA HIS A 618 -32.70 -8.73 -28.52
C HIS A 618 -32.48 -9.34 -27.13
N MET A 619 -32.01 -8.58 -26.14
CA MET A 619 -31.75 -9.08 -24.79
C MET A 619 -33.04 -9.37 -24.03
N ASP A 620 -33.04 -10.42 -23.21
CA ASP A 620 -34.14 -10.73 -22.30
C ASP A 620 -34.35 -9.58 -21.29
N ALA A 621 -35.59 -9.15 -21.06
CA ALA A 621 -35.87 -7.99 -20.20
C ALA A 621 -35.73 -8.28 -18.70
N HIS A 622 -35.87 -9.55 -18.28
CA HIS A 622 -35.87 -9.95 -16.87
C HIS A 622 -34.51 -10.52 -16.42
N SER A 623 -33.65 -10.87 -17.38
CA SER A 623 -32.33 -11.45 -17.13
C SER A 623 -31.22 -10.41 -17.32
N MET A 624 -30.18 -10.48 -16.48
CA MET A 624 -29.05 -9.55 -16.52
C MET A 624 -27.90 -10.12 -17.39
N PRO A 625 -27.36 -9.37 -18.37
CA PRO A 625 -26.14 -9.80 -19.05
C PRO A 625 -24.95 -9.75 -18.09
N THR A 626 -24.03 -10.69 -18.24
CA THR A 626 -22.88 -10.87 -17.33
C THR A 626 -21.58 -10.70 -18.09
N VAL A 627 -20.69 -9.85 -17.59
CA VAL A 627 -19.39 -9.56 -18.20
C VAL A 627 -18.29 -10.06 -17.27
N PHE A 628 -17.54 -11.07 -17.69
CA PHE A 628 -16.29 -11.45 -17.04
C PHE A 628 -15.12 -10.80 -17.79
N GLY A 629 -14.30 -10.01 -17.11
CA GLY A 629 -13.22 -9.26 -17.76
C GLY A 629 -11.86 -9.50 -17.11
N VAL A 630 -10.80 -9.60 -17.92
CA VAL A 630 -9.41 -9.71 -17.47
C VAL A 630 -8.54 -8.69 -18.18
N SER A 631 -7.87 -7.79 -17.43
CA SER A 631 -6.90 -6.83 -17.97
C SER A 631 -5.46 -7.23 -17.68
N GLY A 632 -4.56 -6.61 -18.43
CA GLY A 632 -3.17 -6.48 -18.06
C GLY A 632 -3.00 -5.53 -16.88
N TYR A 633 -1.85 -5.64 -16.23
CA TYR A 633 -1.59 -5.01 -14.94
C TYR A 633 -1.33 -3.49 -15.00
N SER A 634 -1.05 -2.95 -16.18
CA SER A 634 -1.05 -1.49 -16.43
C SER A 634 -2.39 -0.82 -16.10
N GLY A 635 -3.50 -1.56 -16.18
CA GLY A 635 -4.84 -1.09 -15.83
C GLY A 635 -5.03 -0.75 -14.35
N ALA A 636 -4.17 -1.26 -13.46
CA ALA A 636 -4.15 -0.89 -12.04
C ALA A 636 -3.31 0.38 -11.76
N GLY A 637 -2.79 1.04 -12.79
CA GLY A 637 -2.02 2.28 -12.69
C GLY A 637 -0.58 2.07 -12.22
N THR A 638 0.10 3.15 -11.80
CA THR A 638 1.52 3.13 -11.42
C THR A 638 1.79 3.09 -9.92
N LYS A 639 0.76 3.15 -9.07
CA LYS A 639 0.90 3.06 -7.60
C LYS A 639 1.04 1.57 -7.22
N PRO A 640 2.13 1.12 -6.55
CA PRO A 640 2.34 -0.28 -6.24
C PRO A 640 1.18 -0.94 -5.47
N SER A 641 0.82 -2.14 -5.88
CA SER A 641 -0.26 -2.96 -5.33
C SER A 641 -0.11 -4.41 -5.85
N PRO A 642 -0.79 -5.40 -5.23
CA PRO A 642 -0.84 -6.77 -5.78
C PRO A 642 -1.40 -6.85 -7.21
N LYS A 643 -2.13 -5.83 -7.67
CA LYS A 643 -2.77 -5.75 -8.99
C LYS A 643 -1.85 -5.18 -10.08
N ASN A 644 -0.66 -4.68 -9.72
CA ASN A 644 0.39 -4.23 -10.65
C ASN A 644 1.80 -4.69 -10.25
N ASP A 645 1.89 -5.75 -9.45
CA ASP A 645 3.11 -6.47 -9.16
C ASP A 645 3.21 -7.72 -10.05
N PRO A 646 4.09 -7.76 -11.07
CA PRO A 646 4.24 -8.91 -11.96
C PRO A 646 4.69 -10.19 -11.24
N ALA A 647 5.37 -10.08 -10.10
CA ALA A 647 5.80 -11.24 -9.31
C ALA A 647 4.62 -11.83 -8.52
N TYR A 648 3.76 -10.98 -7.95
CA TYR A 648 2.53 -11.44 -7.29
C TYR A 648 1.47 -11.94 -8.29
N LEU A 649 1.38 -11.33 -9.48
CA LEU A 649 0.49 -11.77 -10.56
C LEU A 649 0.97 -13.04 -11.27
N LYS A 650 2.23 -13.45 -11.08
CA LYS A 650 2.73 -14.71 -11.61
C LYS A 650 1.88 -15.85 -11.07
N ASP A 651 1.36 -16.67 -11.98
CA ASP A 651 0.48 -17.81 -11.70
C ASP A 651 -0.85 -17.44 -10.97
N ASN A 652 -1.21 -16.14 -10.93
CA ASN A 652 -2.41 -15.61 -10.27
C ASN A 652 -3.34 -14.84 -11.24
N LEU A 653 -4.63 -14.82 -10.90
CA LEU A 653 -5.67 -14.03 -11.55
C LEU A 653 -6.52 -13.35 -10.46
N ILE A 654 -6.41 -12.04 -10.31
CA ILE A 654 -6.87 -11.32 -9.11
C ILE A 654 -8.08 -10.44 -9.43
N PRO A 655 -9.20 -10.49 -8.68
CA PRO A 655 -10.32 -9.57 -8.89
C PRO A 655 -9.95 -8.11 -8.53
N TYR A 656 -10.41 -7.15 -9.34
CA TYR A 656 -10.35 -5.73 -8.97
C TYR A 656 -11.34 -5.41 -7.84
N SER A 657 -12.59 -5.87 -7.99
CA SER A 657 -13.60 -5.98 -6.94
C SER A 657 -14.57 -7.11 -7.30
N LEU A 658 -15.32 -7.63 -6.33
CA LEU A 658 -16.28 -8.72 -6.55
C LEU A 658 -17.68 -8.22 -6.93
N THR A 659 -18.03 -6.99 -6.55
CA THR A 659 -19.28 -6.28 -6.89
C THR A 659 -19.01 -4.77 -6.94
N ASN A 660 -20.00 -4.00 -7.39
CA ASN A 660 -20.04 -2.53 -7.34
C ASN A 660 -18.83 -1.86 -8.02
N HIS A 661 -18.26 -2.48 -9.05
CA HIS A 661 -17.15 -1.86 -9.76
C HIS A 661 -17.64 -0.64 -10.56
N ILE A 662 -16.80 0.39 -10.72
CA ILE A 662 -17.26 1.62 -11.39
C ILE A 662 -17.73 1.38 -12.83
N HIS A 663 -17.03 0.51 -13.57
CA HIS A 663 -17.44 0.09 -14.92
C HIS A 663 -18.78 -0.69 -14.97
N GLU A 664 -19.15 -1.41 -13.90
CA GLU A 664 -20.45 -2.09 -13.79
C GLU A 664 -21.59 -1.06 -13.84
N ARG A 665 -21.45 0.00 -13.02
CA ARG A 665 -22.36 1.14 -12.97
C ARG A 665 -22.33 1.96 -14.27
N GLU A 666 -21.14 2.20 -14.81
CA GLU A 666 -20.93 3.00 -16.04
C GLU A 666 -21.65 2.37 -17.24
N VAL A 667 -21.40 1.08 -17.50
CA VAL A 667 -22.07 0.34 -18.58
C VAL A 667 -23.56 0.25 -18.31
N SER A 668 -23.97 -0.01 -17.06
CA SER A 668 -25.40 -0.09 -16.72
C SER A 668 -26.15 1.21 -16.98
N HIS A 669 -25.54 2.35 -16.64
CA HIS A 669 -26.09 3.68 -16.88
C HIS A 669 -26.16 4.00 -18.38
N ARG A 670 -25.08 3.75 -19.14
CA ARG A 670 -25.02 4.08 -20.58
C ARG A 670 -25.87 3.17 -21.46
N LEU A 671 -26.09 1.91 -21.08
CA LEU A 671 -27.01 0.99 -21.76
C LEU A 671 -28.46 1.11 -21.28
N GLY A 672 -28.75 1.93 -20.26
CA GLY A 672 -30.09 2.06 -19.69
C GLY A 672 -30.63 0.82 -18.98
N ARG A 673 -29.80 -0.20 -18.71
CA ARG A 673 -30.19 -1.44 -18.02
C ARG A 673 -29.03 -1.99 -17.17
N PRO A 674 -29.30 -2.66 -16.03
CA PRO A 674 -28.25 -3.22 -15.19
C PRO A 674 -27.49 -4.35 -15.90
N ILE A 675 -26.19 -4.45 -15.60
CA ILE A 675 -25.31 -5.56 -15.98
C ILE A 675 -24.59 -6.11 -14.73
N ALA A 676 -24.18 -7.38 -14.76
CA ALA A 676 -23.26 -7.94 -13.77
C ALA A 676 -21.84 -7.92 -14.32
N PHE A 677 -20.84 -7.56 -13.51
CA PHE A 677 -19.46 -7.40 -14.00
C PHE A 677 -18.41 -7.90 -13.00
N MET A 678 -17.49 -8.74 -13.47
CA MET A 678 -16.43 -9.35 -12.67
C MET A 678 -15.03 -9.02 -13.25
N PRO A 679 -14.44 -7.86 -12.92
CA PRO A 679 -13.12 -7.44 -13.38
C PRO A 679 -11.99 -8.17 -12.65
N HIS A 680 -11.00 -8.65 -13.40
CA HIS A 680 -9.80 -9.31 -12.91
C HIS A 680 -8.52 -8.78 -13.58
N VAL A 681 -7.37 -9.01 -12.99
CA VAL A 681 -6.05 -8.66 -13.54
C VAL A 681 -5.14 -9.88 -13.59
N ALA A 682 -4.35 -9.97 -14.66
CA ALA A 682 -3.39 -11.03 -14.92
C ALA A 682 -1.98 -10.47 -15.18
N SER A 683 -1.00 -11.36 -15.33
CA SER A 683 0.44 -11.06 -15.37
C SER A 683 0.97 -10.35 -16.63
N TRP A 684 0.18 -10.19 -17.69
CA TRP A 684 0.61 -9.43 -18.88
C TRP A 684 0.47 -7.92 -18.67
N PHE A 685 1.30 -7.12 -19.36
CA PHE A 685 1.35 -5.67 -19.12
C PHE A 685 0.07 -4.92 -19.54
N GLN A 686 -0.39 -5.08 -20.78
CA GLN A 686 -1.53 -4.34 -21.34
C GLN A 686 -2.38 -5.21 -22.26
N GLY A 687 -3.64 -4.82 -22.43
CA GLY A 687 -4.68 -5.57 -23.13
C GLY A 687 -5.73 -6.16 -22.20
N ILE A 688 -6.97 -6.20 -22.66
CA ILE A 688 -8.15 -6.74 -21.98
C ILE A 688 -8.77 -7.85 -22.83
N SER A 689 -9.32 -8.88 -22.17
CA SER A 689 -10.34 -9.77 -22.74
C SER A 689 -11.60 -9.70 -21.88
N LEU A 690 -12.76 -9.60 -22.53
CA LEU A 690 -14.08 -9.64 -21.93
C LEU A 690 -14.86 -10.81 -22.50
N THR A 691 -15.27 -11.75 -21.67
CA THR A 691 -16.27 -12.76 -22.03
C THR A 691 -17.63 -12.25 -21.59
N VAL A 692 -18.48 -11.93 -22.56
CA VAL A 692 -19.78 -11.28 -22.39
C VAL A 692 -20.88 -12.29 -22.65
N HIS A 693 -21.67 -12.55 -21.61
CA HIS A 693 -22.80 -13.47 -21.61
C HIS A 693 -24.11 -12.67 -21.70
N VAL A 694 -24.92 -13.00 -22.70
CA VAL A 694 -26.12 -12.23 -23.06
C VAL A 694 -27.34 -13.15 -23.11
N PRO A 695 -28.22 -13.11 -22.09
CA PRO A 695 -29.54 -13.69 -22.17
C PRO A 695 -30.38 -13.00 -23.27
N LEU A 696 -30.97 -13.77 -24.16
CA LEU A 696 -31.76 -13.29 -25.30
C LEU A 696 -33.26 -13.46 -25.04
N ALA A 697 -34.08 -12.51 -25.52
CA ALA A 697 -35.55 -12.48 -25.43
C ALA A 697 -36.24 -13.45 -26.40
N LYS A 698 -35.52 -13.89 -27.45
CA LYS A 698 -35.97 -14.84 -28.47
C LYS A 698 -34.83 -15.80 -28.81
N SER A 699 -35.15 -16.90 -29.50
CA SER A 699 -34.14 -17.81 -30.04
C SER A 699 -33.42 -17.15 -31.21
N MET A 700 -32.08 -17.18 -31.21
CA MET A 700 -31.21 -16.71 -32.29
C MET A 700 -30.15 -17.77 -32.58
N THR A 701 -29.60 -17.76 -33.80
CA THR A 701 -28.40 -18.52 -34.17
C THR A 701 -27.14 -17.66 -33.99
N SER A 702 -25.96 -18.29 -33.96
CA SER A 702 -24.67 -17.58 -34.00
C SER A 702 -24.52 -16.68 -35.23
N GLN A 703 -25.18 -17.03 -36.35
CA GLN A 703 -25.19 -16.22 -37.57
C GLN A 703 -26.06 -14.97 -37.42
N ASP A 704 -27.25 -15.10 -36.82
CA ASP A 704 -28.13 -13.94 -36.55
C ASP A 704 -27.44 -12.94 -35.60
N VAL A 705 -26.73 -13.45 -34.59
CA VAL A 705 -25.92 -12.66 -33.68
C VAL A 705 -24.79 -11.95 -34.44
N LEU A 706 -23.96 -12.67 -35.20
CA LEU A 706 -22.90 -12.07 -36.01
C LEU A 706 -23.43 -10.98 -36.94
N GLN A 707 -24.59 -11.19 -37.57
CA GLN A 707 -25.22 -10.22 -38.47
C GLN A 707 -25.58 -8.90 -37.76
N GLN A 708 -25.95 -8.92 -36.47
CA GLN A 708 -26.17 -7.67 -35.72
C GLN A 708 -24.87 -6.86 -35.56
N PHE A 709 -23.75 -7.55 -35.32
CA PHE A 709 -22.44 -6.91 -35.19
C PHE A 709 -21.91 -6.40 -36.53
N GLU A 710 -22.09 -7.18 -37.62
CA GLU A 710 -21.75 -6.73 -38.98
C GLU A 710 -22.55 -5.50 -39.37
N ALA A 711 -23.85 -5.44 -39.06
CA ALA A 711 -24.69 -4.27 -39.33
C ALA A 711 -24.28 -3.04 -38.50
N GLN A 712 -23.99 -3.21 -37.20
CA GLN A 712 -23.62 -2.11 -36.31
C GLN A 712 -22.24 -1.51 -36.64
N TYR A 713 -21.28 -2.33 -37.09
CA TYR A 713 -19.86 -1.93 -37.20
C TYR A 713 -19.32 -1.89 -38.64
N ALA A 714 -20.16 -2.02 -39.66
CA ALA A 714 -19.74 -1.99 -41.07
C ALA A 714 -18.92 -0.74 -41.47
N GLY A 715 -19.15 0.40 -40.79
CA GLY A 715 -18.47 1.66 -41.04
C GLY A 715 -17.39 2.03 -40.01
N GLU A 716 -17.10 1.19 -39.01
CA GLU A 716 -16.23 1.55 -37.88
C GLU A 716 -14.82 0.98 -38.03
N PRO A 717 -13.82 1.79 -38.48
CA PRO A 717 -12.52 1.29 -38.93
C PRO A 717 -11.61 0.76 -37.82
N LEU A 718 -11.89 1.13 -36.56
CA LEU A 718 -11.21 0.60 -35.37
C LEU A 718 -11.91 -0.62 -34.77
N VAL A 719 -12.97 -1.14 -35.40
CA VAL A 719 -13.68 -2.35 -34.95
C VAL A 719 -13.42 -3.51 -35.92
N ARG A 720 -12.84 -4.59 -35.39
CA ARG A 720 -12.57 -5.81 -36.13
C ARG A 720 -13.51 -6.93 -35.68
N LEU A 721 -14.17 -7.60 -36.62
CA LEU A 721 -15.00 -8.78 -36.36
C LEU A 721 -14.24 -10.05 -36.72
N GLU A 722 -13.87 -10.84 -35.72
CA GLU A 722 -13.24 -12.14 -35.88
C GLU A 722 -14.31 -13.21 -36.09
N LYS A 723 -14.75 -13.35 -37.36
CA LYS A 723 -15.92 -14.14 -37.75
C LYS A 723 -15.81 -15.64 -37.43
N THR A 724 -14.59 -16.17 -37.41
CA THR A 724 -14.30 -17.60 -37.22
C THR A 724 -13.20 -17.80 -36.18
N GLY A 725 -13.50 -17.51 -34.92
CA GLY A 725 -12.56 -17.71 -33.82
C GLY A 725 -12.97 -16.96 -32.56
N VAL A 726 -12.07 -16.95 -31.58
CA VAL A 726 -12.19 -16.15 -30.35
C VAL A 726 -10.97 -15.23 -30.30
N PRO A 727 -11.13 -13.91 -30.21
CA PRO A 727 -10.00 -12.99 -30.13
C PRO A 727 -9.25 -13.15 -28.81
N VAL A 728 -7.92 -12.98 -28.86
CA VAL A 728 -7.03 -13.15 -27.70
C VAL A 728 -6.26 -11.87 -27.39
N VAL A 729 -5.88 -11.68 -26.13
CA VAL A 729 -5.27 -10.43 -25.65
C VAL A 729 -3.95 -10.11 -26.34
N ARG A 730 -3.13 -11.13 -26.62
CA ARG A 730 -1.83 -10.98 -27.30
C ARG A 730 -1.95 -10.23 -28.64
N ASP A 731 -3.05 -10.43 -29.36
CA ASP A 731 -3.19 -9.97 -30.74
C ASP A 731 -3.81 -8.54 -30.81
N ILE A 732 -4.32 -8.01 -29.69
CA ILE A 732 -4.81 -6.63 -29.53
C ILE A 732 -3.89 -5.73 -28.68
N SER A 733 -3.01 -6.32 -27.86
CA SER A 733 -2.08 -5.60 -26.99
C SER A 733 -1.21 -4.64 -27.82
N GLY A 734 -1.23 -3.35 -27.51
CA GLY A 734 -0.55 -2.32 -28.30
C GLY A 734 -1.27 -1.86 -29.57
N LYS A 735 -2.53 -2.27 -29.81
CA LYS A 735 -3.34 -1.82 -30.96
C LYS A 735 -4.41 -0.80 -30.57
N HIS A 736 -4.82 -0.02 -31.56
CA HIS A 736 -5.72 1.13 -31.42
C HIS A 736 -7.22 0.80 -31.50
N GLY A 737 -7.61 -0.48 -31.66
CA GLY A 737 -8.98 -0.89 -31.92
C GLY A 737 -9.61 -1.84 -30.90
N VAL A 738 -10.79 -2.33 -31.27
CA VAL A 738 -11.58 -3.35 -30.58
C VAL A 738 -11.70 -4.56 -31.50
N THR A 739 -11.41 -5.77 -31.01
CA THR A 739 -11.74 -7.01 -31.74
C THR A 739 -12.86 -7.76 -31.05
N LEU A 740 -13.93 -8.07 -31.79
CA LEU A 740 -15.10 -8.80 -31.32
C LEU A 740 -15.17 -10.14 -32.05
N GLY A 741 -15.41 -11.22 -31.32
CA GLY A 741 -15.53 -12.56 -31.90
C GLY A 741 -16.13 -13.54 -30.91
N GLY A 742 -15.92 -14.83 -31.14
CA GLY A 742 -16.45 -15.89 -30.28
C GLY A 742 -17.98 -15.95 -30.28
N PHE A 743 -18.63 -15.45 -31.33
CA PHE A 743 -20.09 -15.41 -31.48
C PHE A 743 -20.67 -16.82 -31.41
N GLN A 744 -21.15 -17.20 -30.23
CA GLN A 744 -21.70 -18.53 -29.95
C GLN A 744 -23.05 -18.38 -29.28
N VAL A 745 -24.03 -19.15 -29.71
CA VAL A 745 -25.31 -19.28 -29.01
C VAL A 745 -25.45 -20.72 -28.50
N ASP A 746 -26.02 -20.87 -27.31
CA ASP A 746 -26.29 -22.17 -26.72
C ASP A 746 -27.35 -22.98 -27.49
N ALA A 747 -27.50 -24.26 -27.16
CA ALA A 747 -28.45 -25.16 -27.83
C ALA A 747 -29.92 -24.73 -27.73
N THR A 748 -30.29 -23.88 -26.76
CA THR A 748 -31.66 -23.33 -26.67
C THR A 748 -31.89 -22.11 -27.57
N GLY A 749 -30.83 -21.53 -28.13
CA GLY A 749 -30.89 -20.25 -28.87
C GLY A 749 -31.09 -19.03 -27.99
N ARG A 750 -31.21 -19.18 -26.65
CA ARG A 750 -31.61 -18.11 -25.71
C ARG A 750 -30.43 -17.41 -25.04
N ARG A 751 -29.20 -17.79 -25.35
CA ARG A 751 -28.02 -17.36 -24.59
C ARG A 751 -26.80 -17.20 -25.50
N ALA A 752 -26.52 -15.96 -25.90
CA ALA A 752 -25.32 -15.64 -26.66
C ALA A 752 -24.10 -15.45 -25.73
N VAL A 753 -22.92 -15.78 -26.26
CA VAL A 753 -21.62 -15.43 -25.70
C VAL A 753 -20.81 -14.74 -26.80
N ILE A 754 -20.15 -13.64 -26.44
CA ILE A 754 -19.27 -12.85 -27.30
C ILE A 754 -17.99 -12.57 -26.52
N VAL A 755 -16.85 -12.58 -27.19
CA VAL A 755 -15.57 -12.17 -26.60
C VAL A 755 -15.10 -10.88 -27.26
N ALA A 756 -14.82 -9.87 -26.44
CA ALA A 756 -14.24 -8.59 -26.86
C ALA A 756 -12.81 -8.48 -26.34
N THR A 757 -11.86 -8.09 -27.19
CA THR A 757 -10.52 -7.70 -26.76
C THR A 757 -10.22 -6.26 -27.18
N ILE A 758 -9.56 -5.53 -26.30
CA ILE A 758 -9.13 -4.13 -26.49
C ILE A 758 -7.76 -3.92 -25.85
N ASP A 759 -7.02 -2.90 -26.26
CA ASP A 759 -5.93 -2.39 -25.44
C ASP A 759 -6.45 -1.42 -24.35
N ASN A 760 -6.04 -1.59 -23.10
CA ASN A 760 -6.55 -0.79 -21.98
C ASN A 760 -5.90 0.60 -21.81
N LEU A 761 -4.75 0.84 -22.45
CA LEU A 761 -4.08 2.14 -22.45
C LEU A 761 -4.38 2.94 -23.72
N LEU A 762 -4.57 2.25 -24.85
CA LEU A 762 -4.86 2.85 -26.17
C LEU A 762 -6.36 3.04 -26.39
N LYS A 763 -7.06 2.07 -26.99
CA LYS A 763 -8.52 2.18 -27.26
C LYS A 763 -9.36 2.30 -25.99
N GLY A 764 -8.85 1.77 -24.88
CA GLY A 764 -9.43 1.94 -23.54
C GLY A 764 -9.15 3.29 -22.87
N ALA A 765 -8.28 4.15 -23.43
CA ALA A 765 -8.03 5.49 -22.89
C ALA A 765 -7.41 6.50 -23.89
N ALA A 766 -6.12 6.38 -24.24
CA ALA A 766 -5.37 7.42 -24.96
C ALA A 766 -5.81 7.61 -26.42
N THR A 767 -6.02 6.52 -27.16
CA THR A 767 -6.54 6.58 -28.55
C THR A 767 -7.97 7.12 -28.56
N GLN A 768 -8.78 6.69 -27.60
CA GLN A 768 -10.14 7.20 -27.42
C GLN A 768 -10.13 8.73 -27.21
N ALA A 769 -9.20 9.23 -26.39
CA ALA A 769 -9.04 10.67 -26.14
C ALA A 769 -8.63 11.43 -27.41
N VAL A 770 -7.74 10.86 -28.24
CA VAL A 770 -7.33 11.45 -29.52
C VAL A 770 -8.48 11.46 -30.53
N GLN A 771 -9.25 10.36 -30.68
CA GLN A 771 -10.47 10.36 -31.50
C GLN A 771 -11.44 11.47 -31.07
N ASN A 772 -11.66 11.60 -29.76
CA ASN A 772 -12.57 12.61 -29.20
C ASN A 772 -12.07 14.05 -29.45
N MET A 773 -10.78 14.32 -29.27
CA MET A 773 -10.18 15.63 -29.61
C MET A 773 -10.26 15.91 -31.11
N ASN A 774 -9.97 14.92 -31.96
CA ASN A 774 -10.03 15.06 -33.41
C ASN A 774 -11.43 15.45 -33.88
N ILE A 775 -12.45 14.70 -33.45
CA ILE A 775 -13.85 14.98 -33.78
C ILE A 775 -14.28 16.36 -33.26
N ALA A 776 -13.96 16.70 -32.00
CA ALA A 776 -14.33 18.00 -31.41
C ALA A 776 -13.61 19.21 -32.03
N PHE A 777 -12.45 19.01 -32.65
CA PHE A 777 -11.72 20.02 -33.42
C PHE A 777 -12.02 20.01 -34.93
N GLY A 778 -12.85 19.09 -35.43
CA GLY A 778 -13.19 18.97 -36.85
C GLY A 778 -12.09 18.34 -37.72
N TYR A 779 -11.14 17.61 -37.11
CA TYR A 779 -10.18 16.78 -37.82
C TYR A 779 -10.77 15.41 -38.20
N SER A 780 -10.09 14.68 -39.08
CA SER A 780 -10.39 13.27 -39.30
C SER A 780 -10.27 12.51 -37.99
N GLU A 781 -11.27 11.70 -37.64
CA GLU A 781 -11.31 10.96 -36.37
C GLU A 781 -10.04 10.13 -36.11
N LEU A 782 -9.47 9.56 -37.18
CA LEU A 782 -8.29 8.67 -37.14
C LEU A 782 -6.97 9.42 -37.34
N GLU A 783 -6.98 10.76 -37.40
CA GLU A 783 -5.76 11.53 -37.60
C GLU A 783 -4.73 11.25 -36.50
N GLY A 784 -3.47 11.06 -36.89
CA GLY A 784 -2.39 10.62 -35.98
C GLY A 784 -2.57 9.26 -35.29
N ILE A 785 -3.59 8.46 -35.61
CA ILE A 785 -3.83 7.13 -35.04
C ILE A 785 -3.42 6.05 -36.07
N PRO A 786 -2.43 5.19 -35.77
CA PRO A 786 -2.06 4.06 -36.63
C PRO A 786 -3.20 3.05 -36.84
N LEU A 787 -3.46 2.69 -38.10
CA LEU A 787 -4.48 1.71 -38.52
C LEU A 787 -3.91 0.29 -38.72
N GLU A 788 -2.88 -0.09 -37.96
CA GLU A 788 -2.23 -1.40 -38.10
C GLU A 788 -3.18 -2.55 -37.72
N LYS A 789 -3.35 -3.51 -38.65
CA LYS A 789 -4.35 -4.59 -38.58
C LYS A 789 -3.89 -5.82 -37.79
#